data_AF-K4R5M2-F1
#
_entry.id   AF-K4R5M2-F1
#
_cell.length_a   1.000
_cell.length_b   1.000
_cell.length_c   1.000
_cell.angle_alpha   90.00
_cell.angle_beta   90.00
_cell.angle_gamma   90.00
#
_symmetry.space_group_name_H-M   'P 1'
#
loop_
_entity.id
_entity.type
_entity.pdbx_description
1 polymer ?
#
loop_
_entity_poly.entity_id
_entity_poly.type
_entity_poly.pdbx_seq_one_letter_code
_entity_poly.pdbx_strand_id
1 'polypeptide(L)'
;MTGWQFWVDRGGTFTDIVARRPDGRLLTHKLLSENPARYSDAAVAGVRLLMNGSEEPVEAVRMGTTVATNALLERKGERTVLVVTRGFRDALRIAYQNRPRIFARRIELPELLHERVVEVDERIAADGTVLRAPDLDALVGPLRQAYDDGIRALAVVCVHSHLHPAHEQAVGQLAERIGFPQISLSSEVSPLMKLVPRGDTAVVDAYLSPVLRRYVQHVADELHGVRLMFMQSNGGLAEAGQFRGKDAILSGPAGGIVGMARMSQLAGFDRVIGFDMGGTSTDVSHFAGEYERVFTTQIAGVRLRAPMLDIHTVAAGGGSVLHFDGSRYRVGPDSAGADPGPACYRGGGPLAVTDANVMLGRIQPAHFPQVFGPDGDQPLDADLVRDRFAALAREIRDRTGDDRTPEQVAEGYLQIAVANIANAVKRISVQKGHDVTRYALTTFGGAGGQHACMVADSLGIRTVLVPPMAGVLSALGIGLADTTAMREQSVEAPLEAAAMPGVLKTADDLESAARSELLAEDVPEDRVRVVRRAQLRYDGTDTTLTVELTEPDTMRNTFEERHRATYSFVLDRPIVVEALSVEATGITAPPDLSTLATHQGRAVTPDTVRLHTGGAWRDAPLHRREDLPPGESVTGPAIITEAGSTTVVDDGWRAATTDDGHLVMERAAITQSSDLDTKADPVLLEVFNNLFMSIAEQMGARLESTAQSVNIKERLDFSCALFDPDGNLVANAPHIPVHLGSMGTSVQEVIRRRGDSMRPGDTYAVNDPYHGGTHLPDVTVITPVFDATSTESHRILFYVASRGHHAEIGGIAPGSMPADSRTIEEEGVLFDNWLLAEDGRFREKETHSLLTEAPYPSRNPKTNLADLRAQIAANQKGVDEVARMIEDFGLDVVQAYMRHVQDNAEEAVRRVIDALDNGEYAYETDSGAVIRVSVRVDRENRSATVDFTGTSAQLATNFNAPFSVVNAAVLYVFRTLVDDDIPLNDGCLRPLRIVVPPGSMLAPEPPAAVVAGNVETSQAITGALYAALGVQAEGSGTMNNVTFGNERHQYYETVASGSGAGDGFPGAPVVQTHMTNSRLTDPEVLEWRLPVRLDEFAVRPDSGGDGRWRGGDGAVRRIRFLEPMTVSTLAQHRRIPPYGLAGGAPGALGAHRVERADGTVTELGGSDTADVGPGDVLVIETPGGGGYGSPSPDPHQAGEEKDDLRAF
;
A
#
# COMPACT_ATOMS: atom_id res chain seq x y z
N MET A 1 35.73 3.58 28.89
CA MET A 1 34.57 4.48 28.88
C MET A 1 34.27 4.84 30.33
N THR A 2 34.28 6.13 30.68
CA THR A 2 34.22 6.62 32.07
C THR A 2 33.11 7.67 32.30
N GLY A 3 32.13 7.75 31.40
CA GLY A 3 31.03 8.73 31.46
C GLY A 3 29.66 8.07 31.28
N TRP A 4 28.60 8.85 31.51
CA TRP A 4 27.21 8.42 31.33
C TRP A 4 26.87 8.28 29.85
N GLN A 5 26.04 7.29 29.51
CA GLN A 5 25.43 7.19 28.19
C GLN A 5 23.92 7.14 28.34
N PHE A 6 23.19 7.88 27.52
CA PHE A 6 21.74 7.87 27.50
C PHE A 6 21.23 7.42 26.15
N TRP A 7 20.27 6.52 26.15
CA TRP A 7 19.59 6.01 24.98
C TRP A 7 18.11 6.33 25.10
N VAL A 8 17.60 7.10 24.14
CA VAL A 8 16.30 7.74 24.25
C VAL A 8 15.45 7.39 23.05
N ASP A 9 14.26 6.84 23.28
CA ASP A 9 13.22 6.75 22.27
C ASP A 9 12.11 7.76 22.59
N ARG A 10 11.99 8.80 21.78
CA ARG A 10 10.92 9.78 21.90
C ARG A 10 9.74 9.38 21.03
N GLY A 11 8.85 8.56 21.61
CA GLY A 11 7.58 8.15 21.00
C GLY A 11 6.49 9.23 21.05
N GLY A 12 5.30 8.91 20.53
CA GLY A 12 4.15 9.84 20.53
C GLY A 12 3.54 10.06 21.92
N THR A 13 3.34 9.00 22.69
CA THR A 13 2.76 9.09 24.05
C THR A 13 3.81 9.27 25.14
N PHE A 14 4.86 8.45 25.11
CA PHE A 14 5.89 8.41 26.13
C PHE A 14 7.29 8.54 25.52
N THR A 15 8.19 9.15 26.29
CA THR A 15 9.62 9.16 26.04
C THR A 15 10.28 8.14 26.97
N ASP A 16 10.90 7.14 26.37
CA ASP A 16 11.55 6.03 27.03
C ASP A 16 13.06 6.26 27.08
N ILE A 17 13.65 6.15 28.27
CA ILE A 17 15.07 6.43 28.50
C ILE A 17 15.72 5.24 29.17
N VAL A 18 16.82 4.79 28.58
CA VAL A 18 17.76 3.84 29.18
C VAL A 18 19.09 4.58 29.41
N ALA A 19 19.52 4.66 30.66
CA ALA A 19 20.78 5.29 31.03
C ALA A 19 21.79 4.24 31.49
N ARG A 20 22.98 4.26 30.90
CA ARG A 20 24.12 3.49 31.36
C ARG A 20 25.03 4.36 32.21
N ARG A 21 25.16 3.97 33.47
CA ARG A 21 26.06 4.62 34.43
C ARG A 21 27.53 4.36 34.08
N PRO A 22 28.48 5.18 34.56
CA PRO A 22 29.91 4.90 34.40
C PRO A 22 30.37 3.58 35.00
N ASP A 23 29.66 3.05 36.00
CA ASP A 23 29.89 1.73 36.59
C ASP A 23 29.30 0.56 35.78
N GLY A 24 28.63 0.84 34.66
CA GLY A 24 28.06 -0.14 33.75
C GLY A 24 26.60 -0.50 34.01
N ARG A 25 25.99 -0.11 35.14
CA ARG A 25 24.58 -0.42 35.44
C ARG A 25 23.61 0.34 34.54
N LEU A 26 22.50 -0.32 34.18
CA LEU A 26 21.42 0.27 33.41
C LEU A 26 20.29 0.77 34.33
N LEU A 27 19.77 1.95 34.04
CA LEU A 27 18.59 2.56 34.67
C LEU A 27 17.56 2.85 33.59
N THR A 28 16.28 2.77 33.95
CA THR A 28 15.18 3.11 33.04
C THR A 28 14.32 4.23 33.61
N HIS A 29 13.78 5.05 32.72
CA HIS A 29 12.79 6.07 33.09
C HIS A 29 11.82 6.31 31.95
N LYS A 30 10.58 6.65 32.28
CA LYS A 30 9.50 6.90 31.33
C LYS A 30 8.82 8.22 31.68
N LEU A 31 8.76 9.13 30.72
CA LEU A 31 8.08 10.41 30.84
C LEU A 31 6.99 10.53 29.78
N LEU A 32 6.00 11.39 29.98
CA LEU A 32 5.11 11.80 28.89
C LEU A 32 5.93 12.56 27.84
N SER A 33 5.71 12.27 26.56
CA SER A 33 6.48 12.93 25.48
C SER A 33 6.20 14.43 25.41
N GLU A 34 5.01 14.86 25.81
CA GLU A 34 4.62 16.26 25.89
C GLU A 34 4.00 16.57 27.26
N ASN A 35 4.65 17.45 28.02
CA ASN A 35 4.11 17.99 29.27
C ASN A 35 4.70 19.39 29.53
N PRO A 36 4.27 20.41 28.76
CA PRO A 36 4.86 21.76 28.82
C PRO A 36 4.71 22.43 30.19
N ALA A 37 3.77 21.96 31.03
CA ALA A 37 3.63 22.43 32.40
C ALA A 37 4.77 21.98 33.34
N ARG A 38 5.54 20.94 32.96
CA ARG A 38 6.59 20.34 33.80
C ARG A 38 8.00 20.44 33.20
N TYR A 39 8.15 20.36 31.88
CA TYR A 39 9.44 20.44 31.20
C TYR A 39 9.31 20.90 29.74
N SER A 40 10.38 21.50 29.20
CA SER A 40 10.45 21.93 27.80
C SER A 40 10.70 20.78 26.82
N ASP A 41 11.51 19.80 27.22
CA ASP A 41 11.80 18.59 26.44
C ASP A 41 11.97 17.39 27.38
N ALA A 42 11.30 16.29 27.06
CA ALA A 42 11.26 15.09 27.89
C ALA A 42 12.62 14.37 27.95
N ALA A 43 13.39 14.36 26.85
CA ALA A 43 14.69 13.71 26.80
C ALA A 43 15.70 14.45 27.69
N VAL A 44 15.80 15.77 27.54
CA VAL A 44 16.68 16.62 28.37
C VAL A 44 16.29 16.53 29.85
N ALA A 45 14.99 16.59 30.16
CA ALA A 45 14.50 16.47 31.53
C ALA A 45 14.85 15.12 32.13
N GLY A 46 14.64 14.03 31.40
CA GLY A 46 14.95 12.68 31.85
C GLY A 46 16.44 12.44 32.06
N VAL A 47 17.31 12.96 31.20
CA VAL A 47 18.78 12.96 31.40
C VAL A 47 19.12 13.63 32.72
N ARG A 48 18.62 14.86 32.96
CA ARG A 48 18.88 15.62 34.19
C ARG A 48 18.37 14.90 35.45
N LEU A 49 17.18 14.32 35.39
CA LEU A 49 16.57 13.57 36.49
C LEU A 49 17.39 12.33 36.85
N LEU A 50 17.81 11.55 35.86
CA LEU A 50 18.60 10.33 36.06
C LEU A 50 20.03 10.60 36.55
N MET A 51 20.63 11.73 36.14
CA MET A 51 21.92 12.15 36.69
C MET A 51 21.82 12.56 38.17
N ASN A 52 20.65 13.05 38.62
CA ASN A 52 20.38 13.45 40.00
C ASN A 52 21.48 14.34 40.62
N GLY A 53 22.00 15.31 39.86
CA GLY A 53 23.07 16.21 40.30
C GLY A 53 24.50 15.64 40.25
N SER A 54 24.72 14.48 39.61
CA SER A 54 26.06 13.95 39.34
C SER A 54 26.90 14.92 38.49
N GLU A 55 28.19 15.08 38.83
CA GLU A 55 29.17 15.85 38.06
C GLU A 55 29.96 15.00 37.06
N GLU A 56 29.69 13.70 36.96
CA GLU A 56 30.31 12.82 35.98
C GLU A 56 29.92 13.21 34.55
N PRO A 57 30.84 13.16 33.57
CA PRO A 57 30.58 13.61 32.22
C PRO A 57 29.57 12.71 31.51
N VAL A 58 28.73 13.30 30.66
CA VAL A 58 27.91 12.57 29.69
C VAL A 58 28.73 12.35 28.44
N GLU A 59 29.05 11.10 28.14
CA GLU A 59 29.85 10.71 26.98
C GLU A 59 29.03 10.86 25.69
N ALA A 60 27.81 10.34 25.68
CA ALA A 60 26.94 10.37 24.51
C ALA A 60 25.46 10.28 24.86
N VAL A 61 24.64 10.90 24.01
CA VAL A 61 23.18 10.68 23.96
C VAL A 61 22.85 10.12 22.58
N ARG A 62 22.25 8.94 22.55
CA ARG A 62 21.76 8.27 21.34
C ARG A 62 20.24 8.36 21.35
N MET A 63 19.63 8.81 20.25
CA MET A 63 18.20 9.13 20.26
C MET A 63 17.48 8.70 18.98
N GLY A 64 16.34 8.05 19.14
CA GLY A 64 15.31 7.92 18.12
C GLY A 64 14.22 8.97 18.36
N THR A 65 13.65 9.51 17.29
CA THR A 65 12.66 10.58 17.40
C THR A 65 11.54 10.42 16.40
N THR A 66 10.32 10.60 16.89
CA THR A 66 9.12 10.68 16.05
C THR A 66 8.88 12.07 15.45
N VAL A 67 9.74 13.07 15.73
CA VAL A 67 9.55 14.47 15.28
C VAL A 67 9.37 14.58 13.76
N ALA A 68 10.19 13.89 12.95
CA ALA A 68 10.03 13.90 11.50
C ALA A 68 8.74 13.20 11.05
N THR A 69 8.45 12.03 11.61
CA THR A 69 7.23 11.27 11.30
C THR A 69 5.98 12.07 11.65
N ASN A 70 5.93 12.70 12.82
CA ASN A 70 4.80 13.52 13.27
C ASN A 70 4.69 14.79 12.43
N ALA A 71 5.80 15.47 12.12
CA ALA A 71 5.77 16.64 11.23
C ALA A 71 5.24 16.29 9.83
N LEU A 72 5.56 15.09 9.33
CA LEU A 72 5.03 14.59 8.06
C LEU A 72 3.52 14.28 8.13
N LEU A 73 3.09 13.60 9.19
CA LEU A 73 1.70 13.19 9.43
C LEU A 73 0.79 14.40 9.69
N GLU A 74 1.26 15.35 10.51
CA GLU A 74 0.52 16.56 10.91
C GLU A 74 0.69 17.73 9.94
N ARG A 75 1.49 17.56 8.87
CA ARG A 75 1.79 18.60 7.87
C ARG A 75 2.42 19.86 8.48
N LYS A 76 3.34 19.66 9.43
CA LYS A 76 4.07 20.72 10.16
C LYS A 76 5.55 20.83 9.79
N GLY A 77 5.89 20.59 8.53
CA GLY A 77 7.24 20.83 7.99
C GLY A 77 7.48 22.25 7.50
N GLU A 78 8.64 22.46 6.88
CA GLU A 78 9.04 23.76 6.34
C GLU A 78 8.34 24.07 5.02
N ARG A 79 7.89 25.32 4.84
CA ARG A 79 7.34 25.78 3.56
C ARG A 79 8.39 25.60 2.46
N THR A 80 8.02 24.83 1.43
CA THR A 80 8.95 24.33 0.42
C THR A 80 8.54 24.76 -1.00
N VAL A 81 9.50 25.24 -1.80
CA VAL A 81 9.35 25.43 -3.25
C VAL A 81 9.90 24.22 -4.00
N LEU A 82 9.24 23.79 -5.08
CA LEU A 82 9.73 22.78 -6.01
C LEU A 82 10.22 23.47 -7.29
N VAL A 83 11.47 23.21 -7.68
CA VAL A 83 12.00 23.54 -9.01
C VAL A 83 12.02 22.26 -9.85
N VAL A 84 11.37 22.27 -11.01
CA VAL A 84 11.23 21.06 -11.85
C VAL A 84 11.40 21.40 -13.33
N THR A 85 11.80 20.43 -14.14
CA THR A 85 11.87 20.57 -15.61
C THR A 85 10.56 21.11 -16.18
N ARG A 86 10.65 22.07 -17.09
CA ARG A 86 9.49 22.62 -17.81
C ARG A 86 8.68 21.52 -18.50
N GLY A 87 7.36 21.60 -18.36
CA GLY A 87 6.40 20.61 -18.83
C GLY A 87 6.05 19.54 -17.78
N PHE A 88 6.68 19.60 -16.60
CA PHE A 88 6.50 18.62 -15.51
C PHE A 88 6.06 19.25 -14.20
N ARG A 89 5.53 20.48 -14.23
CA ARG A 89 5.04 21.20 -13.03
C ARG A 89 4.14 20.38 -12.11
N ASP A 90 3.28 19.54 -12.68
CA ASP A 90 2.29 18.77 -11.95
C ASP A 90 2.70 17.29 -11.80
N ALA A 91 3.93 16.90 -12.15
CA ALA A 91 4.36 15.50 -12.17
C ALA A 91 4.17 14.80 -10.81
N LEU A 92 4.46 15.48 -9.70
CA LEU A 92 4.27 14.90 -8.35
C LEU A 92 2.79 14.85 -7.93
N ARG A 93 1.97 15.82 -8.39
CA ARG A 93 0.52 15.87 -8.18
C ARG A 93 -0.19 14.76 -8.92
N ILE A 94 0.10 14.63 -10.23
CA ILE A 94 -0.46 13.60 -11.09
C ILE A 94 0.06 12.23 -10.69
N ALA A 95 1.31 12.16 -10.20
CA ALA A 95 1.85 10.95 -9.61
C ALA A 95 1.86 9.81 -10.65
N TYR A 96 1.23 8.68 -10.33
CA TYR A 96 0.98 7.58 -11.24
C TYR A 96 -0.48 7.53 -11.67
N GLN A 97 -1.21 8.64 -11.61
CA GLN A 97 -2.58 8.87 -12.08
C GLN A 97 -3.71 8.04 -11.41
N ASN A 98 -3.38 7.02 -10.63
CA ASN A 98 -4.34 6.13 -9.97
C ASN A 98 -4.99 6.81 -8.75
N ARG A 99 -6.28 6.57 -8.54
CA ARG A 99 -6.99 6.99 -7.31
C ARG A 99 -6.67 6.06 -6.13
N PRO A 100 -6.57 6.58 -4.89
CA PRO A 100 -6.28 5.76 -3.71
C PRO A 100 -7.37 4.77 -3.32
N ARG A 101 -8.66 5.16 -3.43
CA ARG A 101 -9.82 4.32 -3.08
C ARG A 101 -10.73 4.14 -4.28
N ILE A 102 -10.82 2.92 -4.83
CA ILE A 102 -11.45 2.71 -6.14
C ILE A 102 -12.97 2.95 -6.18
N PHE A 103 -13.65 2.83 -5.05
CA PHE A 103 -15.10 3.00 -4.92
C PHE A 103 -15.53 4.36 -4.36
N ALA A 104 -14.58 5.22 -3.99
CA ALA A 104 -14.88 6.55 -3.47
C ALA A 104 -15.37 7.47 -4.60
N ARG A 105 -16.54 8.10 -4.42
CA ARG A 105 -17.05 9.14 -5.33
C ARG A 105 -16.31 10.46 -5.14
N ARG A 106 -16.12 10.88 -3.88
CA ARG A 106 -15.22 11.96 -3.50
C ARG A 106 -13.79 11.43 -3.52
N ILE A 107 -13.05 11.75 -4.58
CA ILE A 107 -11.66 11.30 -4.74
C ILE A 107 -10.74 12.28 -3.99
N GLU A 108 -10.16 11.79 -2.91
CA GLU A 108 -9.17 12.54 -2.13
C GLU A 108 -7.76 12.11 -2.55
N LEU A 109 -7.05 13.01 -3.24
CA LEU A 109 -5.65 12.82 -3.59
C LEU A 109 -4.75 13.17 -2.39
N PRO A 110 -3.57 12.53 -2.26
CA PRO A 110 -2.60 12.92 -1.25
C PRO A 110 -2.27 14.41 -1.34
N GLU A 111 -2.15 15.04 -0.18
CA GLU A 111 -1.70 16.43 -0.07
C GLU A 111 -0.23 16.55 -0.49
N LEU A 112 0.11 17.65 -1.17
CA LEU A 112 1.49 17.93 -1.57
C LEU A 112 2.23 18.64 -0.42
N LEU A 113 3.50 18.30 -0.25
CA LEU A 113 4.36 18.93 0.74
C LEU A 113 4.97 20.27 0.27
N HIS A 114 5.03 20.50 -1.04
CA HIS A 114 5.49 21.76 -1.60
C HIS A 114 4.33 22.73 -1.82
N GLU A 115 4.59 24.01 -1.59
CA GLU A 115 3.58 25.07 -1.67
C GLU A 115 3.54 25.72 -3.06
N ARG A 116 4.68 25.76 -3.75
CA ARG A 116 4.83 26.45 -5.04
C ARG A 116 5.79 25.69 -5.95
N VAL A 117 5.49 25.71 -7.25
CA VAL A 117 6.31 25.11 -8.29
C VAL A 117 6.89 26.19 -9.20
N VAL A 118 8.17 26.07 -9.54
CA VAL A 118 8.88 26.89 -10.52
C VAL A 118 9.45 25.95 -11.57
N GLU A 119 9.13 26.21 -12.83
CA GLU A 119 9.69 25.44 -13.93
C GLU A 119 11.04 26.03 -14.37
N VAL A 120 12.04 25.17 -14.55
CA VAL A 120 13.32 25.50 -15.18
C VAL A 120 13.28 25.07 -16.64
N ASP A 121 13.88 25.86 -17.55
CA ASP A 121 13.97 25.51 -18.97
C ASP A 121 15.31 24.84 -19.26
N GLU A 122 15.36 23.53 -19.04
CA GLU A 122 16.50 22.63 -19.23
C GLU A 122 16.01 21.27 -19.76
N ARG A 123 16.89 20.50 -20.38
CA ARG A 123 16.54 19.15 -20.82
C ARG A 123 17.76 18.24 -21.02
N ILE A 124 17.65 17.03 -20.50
CA ILE A 124 18.58 15.91 -20.72
C ILE A 124 17.83 14.79 -21.45
N ALA A 125 18.52 14.06 -22.32
CA ALA A 125 18.02 12.85 -22.99
C ALA A 125 18.25 11.60 -22.11
N ALA A 126 17.53 10.51 -22.40
CA ALA A 126 17.66 9.25 -21.66
C ALA A 126 19.06 8.60 -21.74
N ASP A 127 19.92 9.02 -22.69
CA ASP A 127 21.32 8.60 -22.81
C ASP A 127 22.31 9.54 -22.09
N GLY A 128 21.82 10.55 -21.37
CA GLY A 128 22.61 11.56 -20.68
C GLY A 128 23.03 12.76 -21.54
N THR A 129 22.65 12.81 -22.83
CA THR A 129 22.97 13.95 -23.70
C THR A 129 22.24 15.21 -23.23
N VAL A 130 22.98 16.32 -23.06
CA VAL A 130 22.40 17.63 -22.76
C VAL A 130 21.74 18.19 -24.02
N LEU A 131 20.41 18.28 -24.02
CA LEU A 131 19.63 18.85 -25.12
C LEU A 131 19.41 20.36 -24.93
N ARG A 132 19.32 20.80 -23.67
CA ARG A 132 19.20 22.21 -23.28
C ARG A 132 19.79 22.42 -21.89
N ALA A 133 20.73 23.36 -21.78
CA ALA A 133 21.29 23.78 -20.50
C ALA A 133 20.27 24.65 -19.71
N PRO A 134 20.32 24.69 -18.37
CA PRO A 134 19.35 25.41 -17.55
C PRO A 134 19.44 26.92 -17.74
N ASP A 135 18.30 27.57 -18.00
CA ASP A 135 18.17 29.02 -18.00
C ASP A 135 18.10 29.58 -16.56
N LEU A 136 19.28 29.84 -15.99
CA LEU A 136 19.41 30.35 -14.62
C LEU A 136 18.93 31.80 -14.45
N ASP A 137 19.01 32.62 -15.50
CA ASP A 137 18.63 34.03 -15.44
C ASP A 137 17.10 34.17 -15.28
N ALA A 138 16.34 33.32 -15.99
CA ALA A 138 14.88 33.24 -15.86
C ALA A 138 14.43 32.79 -14.45
N LEU A 139 15.24 31.99 -13.74
CA LEU A 139 14.91 31.50 -12.40
C LEU A 139 15.09 32.54 -11.28
N VAL A 140 15.93 33.56 -11.48
CA VAL A 140 16.26 34.55 -10.43
C VAL A 140 14.99 35.21 -9.86
N GLY A 141 14.10 35.66 -10.73
CA GLY A 141 12.87 36.38 -10.34
C GLY A 141 11.92 35.52 -9.51
N PRO A 142 11.44 34.38 -10.04
CA PRO A 142 10.53 33.48 -9.33
C PRO A 142 11.10 32.96 -8.00
N LEU A 143 12.38 32.60 -7.95
CA LEU A 143 13.02 32.11 -6.73
C LEU A 143 13.21 33.21 -5.68
N ARG A 144 13.57 34.43 -6.09
CA ARG A 144 13.63 35.58 -5.17
C ARG A 144 12.24 35.91 -4.63
N GLN A 145 11.21 35.86 -5.45
CA GLN A 145 9.84 36.08 -4.98
C GLN A 145 9.40 35.01 -3.97
N ALA A 146 9.68 33.73 -4.22
CA ALA A 146 9.39 32.67 -3.25
C ALA A 146 10.10 32.90 -1.91
N TYR A 147 11.37 33.33 -1.96
CA TYR A 147 12.12 33.71 -0.77
C TYR A 147 11.51 34.91 -0.05
N ASP A 148 11.16 35.97 -0.77
CA ASP A 148 10.58 37.19 -0.19
C ASP A 148 9.20 36.91 0.44
N ASP A 149 8.44 35.93 -0.08
CA ASP A 149 7.16 35.44 0.46
C ASP A 149 7.32 34.52 1.70
N GLY A 150 8.56 34.34 2.19
CA GLY A 150 8.86 33.61 3.42
C GLY A 150 9.08 32.10 3.24
N ILE A 151 9.18 31.59 2.02
CA ILE A 151 9.53 30.17 1.77
C ILE A 151 11.04 30.00 1.98
N ARG A 152 11.46 28.98 2.74
CA ARG A 152 12.86 28.81 3.17
C ARG A 152 13.47 27.45 2.79
N ALA A 153 12.68 26.52 2.29
CA ALA A 153 13.17 25.26 1.74
C ALA A 153 12.93 25.19 0.23
N LEU A 154 13.86 24.53 -0.48
CA LEU A 154 13.81 24.36 -1.92
C LEU A 154 14.20 22.93 -2.30
N ALA A 155 13.40 22.28 -3.13
CA ALA A 155 13.73 21.00 -3.76
C ALA A 155 13.94 21.21 -5.27
N VAL A 156 14.99 20.61 -5.86
CA VAL A 156 15.24 20.66 -7.32
C VAL A 156 15.13 19.26 -7.90
N VAL A 157 14.31 19.09 -8.94
CA VAL A 157 14.01 17.79 -9.57
C VAL A 157 14.04 17.95 -11.09
N CYS A 158 15.17 17.66 -11.72
CA CYS A 158 15.28 17.65 -13.18
C CYS A 158 15.10 16.23 -13.74
N VAL A 159 14.49 16.11 -14.92
CA VAL A 159 14.38 14.84 -15.65
C VAL A 159 15.79 14.38 -16.09
N HIS A 160 16.08 13.10 -15.86
CA HIS A 160 17.36 12.39 -16.04
C HIS A 160 18.53 12.95 -15.21
N SER A 161 18.26 13.62 -14.09
CA SER A 161 19.31 14.19 -13.23
C SER A 161 20.21 13.15 -12.55
N HIS A 162 19.74 11.91 -12.40
CA HIS A 162 20.56 10.77 -11.95
C HIS A 162 21.71 10.44 -12.93
N LEU A 163 21.57 10.78 -14.21
CA LEU A 163 22.64 10.66 -15.22
C LEU A 163 23.48 11.94 -15.33
N HIS A 164 22.86 13.11 -15.13
CA HIS A 164 23.50 14.41 -15.31
C HIS A 164 23.16 15.40 -14.18
N PRO A 165 23.78 15.27 -12.98
CA PRO A 165 23.46 16.07 -11.80
C PRO A 165 23.81 17.56 -11.91
N ALA A 166 24.65 17.94 -12.89
CA ALA A 166 25.19 19.29 -13.03
C ALA A 166 24.11 20.37 -13.21
N HIS A 167 22.97 20.04 -13.82
CA HIS A 167 21.85 20.98 -13.96
C HIS A 167 21.24 21.34 -12.60
N GLU A 168 20.96 20.34 -11.77
CA GLU A 168 20.41 20.57 -10.43
C GLU A 168 21.40 21.32 -9.55
N GLN A 169 22.69 20.98 -9.62
CA GLN A 169 23.76 21.67 -8.88
C GLN A 169 23.84 23.17 -9.24
N ALA A 170 23.71 23.51 -10.52
CA ALA A 170 23.73 24.91 -10.97
C ALA A 170 22.53 25.71 -10.42
N VAL A 171 21.34 25.09 -10.38
CA VAL A 171 20.13 25.66 -9.76
C VAL A 171 20.30 25.79 -8.25
N GLY A 172 20.86 24.78 -7.58
CA GLY A 172 21.16 24.81 -6.15
C GLY A 172 22.09 25.97 -5.77
N GLN A 173 23.20 26.15 -6.49
CA GLN A 173 24.11 27.27 -6.28
C GLN A 173 23.43 28.64 -6.50
N LEU A 174 22.45 28.74 -7.40
CA LEU A 174 21.65 29.95 -7.56
C LEU A 174 20.76 30.20 -6.34
N ALA A 175 20.08 29.17 -5.84
CA ALA A 175 19.25 29.26 -4.65
C ALA A 175 20.06 29.66 -3.40
N GLU A 176 21.28 29.13 -3.24
CA GLU A 176 22.20 29.54 -2.18
C GLU A 176 22.52 31.05 -2.26
N ARG A 177 22.81 31.56 -3.46
CA ARG A 177 23.09 33.00 -3.67
C ARG A 177 21.87 33.89 -3.36
N ILE A 178 20.66 33.37 -3.54
CA ILE A 178 19.42 34.09 -3.17
C ILE A 178 19.23 34.09 -1.65
N GLY A 179 19.67 33.02 -0.96
CA GLY A 179 19.70 32.94 0.49
C GLY A 179 18.85 31.81 1.09
N PHE A 180 18.43 30.82 0.30
CA PHE A 180 17.69 29.66 0.81
C PHE A 180 18.55 28.84 1.79
N PRO A 181 18.13 28.67 3.06
CA PRO A 181 18.90 27.92 4.07
C PRO A 181 18.80 26.39 3.93
N GLN A 182 17.80 25.87 3.23
CA GLN A 182 17.66 24.44 2.94
C GLN A 182 17.42 24.22 1.45
N ILE A 183 18.31 23.44 0.83
CA ILE A 183 18.24 23.07 -0.59
C ILE A 183 18.46 21.56 -0.68
N SER A 184 17.54 20.86 -1.32
CA SER A 184 17.61 19.42 -1.57
C SER A 184 17.62 19.17 -3.06
N LEU A 185 18.73 18.64 -3.59
CA LEU A 185 18.87 18.25 -4.98
C LEU A 185 18.49 16.77 -5.13
N SER A 186 17.56 16.46 -6.02
CA SER A 186 17.08 15.10 -6.19
C SER A 186 18.19 14.13 -6.62
N SER A 187 19.16 14.61 -7.39
CA SER A 187 20.36 13.86 -7.80
C SER A 187 21.34 13.58 -6.67
N GLU A 188 21.19 14.21 -5.50
CA GLU A 188 22.02 13.95 -4.31
C GLU A 188 21.24 13.16 -3.25
N VAL A 189 19.95 13.47 -3.10
CA VAL A 189 19.08 12.87 -2.09
C VAL A 189 18.67 11.45 -2.49
N SER A 190 18.39 11.21 -3.77
CA SER A 190 18.00 9.89 -4.29
C SER A 190 18.51 9.72 -5.73
N PRO A 191 19.80 9.38 -5.95
CA PRO A 191 20.46 9.34 -7.27
C PRO A 191 20.06 8.12 -8.11
N LEU A 192 18.76 7.87 -8.25
CA LEU A 192 18.18 6.71 -8.91
C LEU A 192 17.17 7.14 -9.99
N MET A 193 17.02 6.33 -11.04
CA MET A 193 16.02 6.52 -12.11
C MET A 193 14.58 6.49 -11.56
N LYS A 194 13.65 7.19 -12.22
CA LYS A 194 12.23 7.46 -11.92
C LYS A 194 12.01 8.84 -11.31
N LEU A 195 11.42 9.75 -12.09
CA LEU A 195 11.20 11.16 -11.75
C LEU A 195 10.32 11.33 -10.50
N VAL A 196 9.19 10.60 -10.45
CA VAL A 196 8.17 10.80 -9.41
C VAL A 196 8.67 10.40 -8.01
N PRO A 197 9.17 9.16 -7.77
CA PRO A 197 9.64 8.77 -6.44
C PRO A 197 10.92 9.52 -6.03
N ARG A 198 11.81 9.86 -6.98
CA ARG A 198 12.98 10.69 -6.70
C ARG A 198 12.57 12.11 -6.29
N GLY A 199 11.60 12.69 -7.00
CA GLY A 199 11.09 14.02 -6.72
C GLY A 199 10.39 14.11 -5.36
N ASP A 200 9.50 13.17 -5.03
CA ASP A 200 8.84 13.15 -3.71
C ASP A 200 9.88 13.01 -2.57
N THR A 201 10.91 12.19 -2.76
CA THR A 201 11.99 12.04 -1.76
C THR A 201 12.75 13.35 -1.55
N ALA A 202 13.07 14.08 -2.62
CA ALA A 202 13.74 15.37 -2.53
C ALA A 202 12.87 16.43 -1.82
N VAL A 203 11.57 16.43 -2.08
CA VAL A 203 10.62 17.32 -1.41
C VAL A 203 10.49 16.96 0.08
N VAL A 204 10.36 15.67 0.44
CA VAL A 204 10.33 15.22 1.84
C VAL A 204 11.58 15.67 2.59
N ASP A 205 12.75 15.51 1.98
CA ASP A 205 14.01 15.94 2.58
C ASP A 205 14.06 17.45 2.82
N ALA A 206 13.65 18.26 1.84
CA ALA A 206 13.58 19.72 1.96
C ALA A 206 12.58 20.16 3.05
N TYR A 207 11.44 19.47 3.13
CA TYR A 207 10.33 19.75 4.04
C TYR A 207 10.67 19.42 5.50
N LEU A 208 11.34 18.29 5.75
CA LEU A 208 11.59 17.77 7.11
C LEU A 208 12.95 18.15 7.70
N SER A 209 14.00 18.30 6.88
CA SER A 209 15.35 18.60 7.37
C SER A 209 15.42 19.84 8.28
N PRO A 210 14.73 20.97 7.98
CA PRO A 210 14.74 22.14 8.87
C PRO A 210 14.11 21.87 10.25
N VAL A 211 13.03 21.08 10.31
CA VAL A 211 12.37 20.71 11.57
C VAL A 211 13.33 19.91 12.44
N LEU A 212 14.00 18.93 11.84
CA LEU A 212 14.98 18.10 12.52
C LEU A 212 16.16 18.92 13.02
N ARG A 213 16.75 19.77 12.18
CA ARG A 213 17.88 20.62 12.59
C ARG A 213 17.53 21.53 13.78
N ARG A 214 16.31 22.09 13.82
CA ARG A 214 15.84 22.88 14.98
C ARG A 214 15.79 22.03 16.25
N TYR A 215 15.25 20.81 16.17
CA TYR A 215 15.18 19.90 17.31
C TYR A 215 16.58 19.48 17.79
N VAL A 216 17.43 19.07 16.85
CA VAL A 216 18.83 18.70 17.11
C VAL A 216 19.58 19.86 17.78
N GLN A 217 19.43 21.08 17.26
CA GLN A 217 20.05 22.27 17.85
C GLN A 217 19.52 22.56 19.26
N HIS A 218 18.21 22.43 19.50
CA HIS A 218 17.64 22.61 20.83
C HIS A 218 18.25 21.64 21.87
N VAL A 219 18.39 20.37 21.51
CA VAL A 219 19.02 19.37 22.40
C VAL A 219 20.51 19.67 22.59
N ALA A 220 21.22 20.09 21.53
CA ALA A 220 22.64 20.46 21.61
C ALA A 220 22.88 21.71 22.49
N ASP A 221 21.96 22.67 22.46
CA ASP A 221 22.00 23.87 23.30
C ASP A 221 21.73 23.54 24.78
N GLU A 222 20.94 22.51 25.08
CA GLU A 222 20.67 22.08 26.46
C GLU A 222 21.73 21.11 27.03
N LEU A 223 22.45 20.40 26.16
CA LEU A 223 23.44 19.36 26.48
C LEU A 223 24.83 19.69 25.88
N HIS A 224 25.44 20.78 26.35
CA HIS A 224 26.73 21.25 25.84
C HIS A 224 27.87 20.24 26.00
N GLY A 225 28.65 20.06 24.92
CA GLY A 225 29.84 19.20 24.92
C GLY A 225 29.55 17.70 24.90
N VAL A 226 28.30 17.31 24.65
CA VAL A 226 27.86 15.91 24.57
C VAL A 226 27.74 15.47 23.12
N ARG A 227 28.24 14.26 22.81
CA ARG A 227 28.07 13.67 21.48
C ARG A 227 26.61 13.23 21.27
N LEU A 228 25.93 13.82 20.28
CA LEU A 228 24.56 13.49 19.93
C LEU A 228 24.51 12.60 18.68
N MET A 229 23.91 11.43 18.81
CA MET A 229 23.72 10.47 17.73
C MET A 229 22.22 10.22 17.52
N PHE A 230 21.77 10.20 16.27
CA PHE A 230 20.37 10.00 15.92
C PHE A 230 20.17 8.70 15.16
N MET A 231 19.12 7.96 15.54
CA MET A 231 18.70 6.75 14.84
C MET A 231 18.15 7.12 13.46
N GLN A 232 18.57 6.37 12.46
CA GLN A 232 18.09 6.44 11.09
C GLN A 232 17.07 5.33 10.84
N SER A 233 16.22 5.53 9.83
CA SER A 233 15.23 4.56 9.39
C SER A 233 15.83 3.22 8.94
N ASN A 234 17.10 3.20 8.54
CA ASN A 234 17.84 2.00 8.11
C ASN A 234 18.35 1.10 9.27
N GLY A 235 18.13 1.53 10.52
CA GLY A 235 18.55 0.85 11.76
C GLY A 235 19.93 1.25 12.30
N GLY A 236 20.62 2.19 11.66
CA GLY A 236 21.91 2.70 12.11
C GLY A 236 21.84 4.08 12.77
N LEU A 237 22.94 4.46 13.41
CA LEU A 237 23.12 5.80 13.99
C LEU A 237 23.92 6.69 13.04
N ALA A 238 23.56 7.98 13.01
CA ALA A 238 24.35 9.04 12.39
C ALA A 238 24.54 10.20 13.36
N GLU A 239 25.62 10.97 13.20
CA GLU A 239 25.82 12.18 13.98
C GLU A 239 24.80 13.27 13.59
N ALA A 240 24.49 14.16 14.55
CA ALA A 240 23.61 15.31 14.41
C ALA A 240 23.76 16.09 13.08
N GLY A 241 24.99 16.30 12.60
CA GLY A 241 25.28 17.08 11.39
C GLY A 241 24.97 16.36 10.07
N GLN A 242 24.90 15.03 10.06
CA GLN A 242 24.64 14.21 8.88
C GLN A 242 23.20 13.70 8.83
N PHE A 243 22.39 13.99 9.85
CA PHE A 243 21.02 13.51 9.95
C PHE A 243 20.07 14.28 9.03
N ARG A 244 19.54 13.60 8.00
CA ARG A 244 18.65 14.17 6.97
C ARG A 244 17.18 13.84 7.22
N GLY A 245 16.30 14.71 6.71
CA GLY A 245 14.84 14.57 6.79
C GLY A 245 14.32 13.21 6.32
N LYS A 246 14.81 12.76 5.17
CA LYS A 246 14.39 11.47 4.57
C LYS A 246 14.77 10.24 5.40
N ASP A 247 15.82 10.32 6.21
CA ASP A 247 16.39 9.19 6.96
C ASP A 247 15.87 9.13 8.41
N ALA A 248 14.99 10.05 8.81
CA ALA A 248 14.49 10.16 10.18
C ALA A 248 13.10 9.53 10.39
N ILE A 249 12.40 9.23 9.28
CA ILE A 249 11.01 8.76 9.29
C ILE A 249 10.99 7.32 9.83
N LEU A 250 10.16 7.04 10.84
CA LEU A 250 10.12 5.74 11.54
C LEU A 250 11.46 5.34 12.23
N SER A 251 12.30 6.32 12.60
CA SER A 251 13.56 6.03 13.31
C SER A 251 13.37 5.38 14.70
N GLY A 252 12.33 5.76 15.45
CA GLY A 252 12.01 5.14 16.75
C GLY A 252 11.75 3.63 16.64
N PRO A 253 10.76 3.19 15.83
CA PRO A 253 10.50 1.78 15.56
C PRO A 253 11.72 1.02 15.02
N ALA A 254 12.59 1.66 14.22
CA ALA A 254 13.82 1.03 13.76
C ALA A 254 14.75 0.64 14.93
N GLY A 255 14.81 1.47 15.98
CA GLY A 255 15.45 1.13 17.25
C GLY A 255 14.85 -0.10 17.91
N GLY A 256 13.52 -0.23 17.91
CA GLY A 256 12.80 -1.41 18.38
C GLY A 256 13.24 -2.70 17.68
N ILE A 257 13.36 -2.67 16.36
CA ILE A 257 13.83 -3.83 15.57
C ILE A 257 15.29 -4.18 15.91
N VAL A 258 16.16 -3.19 16.05
CA VAL A 258 17.55 -3.44 16.47
C VAL A 258 17.57 -4.11 17.84
N GLY A 259 16.81 -3.58 18.80
CA GLY A 259 16.67 -4.14 20.14
C GLY A 259 16.15 -5.57 20.11
N MET A 260 15.06 -5.81 19.38
CA MET A 260 14.48 -7.12 19.14
C MET A 260 15.54 -8.10 18.59
N ALA A 261 16.18 -7.79 17.47
CA ALA A 261 17.15 -8.68 16.86
C ALA A 261 18.30 -9.02 17.82
N ARG A 262 18.90 -8.02 18.47
CA ARG A 262 20.05 -8.22 19.38
C ARG A 262 19.65 -9.05 20.61
N MET A 263 18.49 -8.77 21.21
CA MET A 263 18.03 -9.50 22.39
C MET A 263 17.60 -10.93 22.03
N SER A 264 16.92 -11.13 20.90
CA SER A 264 16.58 -12.47 20.42
C SER A 264 17.81 -13.34 20.14
N GLN A 265 18.86 -12.75 19.55
CA GLN A 265 20.15 -13.44 19.36
C GLN A 265 20.81 -13.84 20.68
N LEU A 266 20.76 -12.98 21.70
CA LEU A 266 21.23 -13.32 23.05
C LEU A 266 20.45 -14.49 23.65
N ALA A 267 19.15 -14.58 23.37
CA ALA A 267 18.31 -15.72 23.75
C ALA A 267 18.48 -16.97 22.86
N GLY A 268 19.35 -16.93 21.84
CA GLY A 268 19.61 -18.05 20.93
C GLY A 268 18.64 -18.18 19.77
N PHE A 269 17.89 -17.13 19.42
CA PHE A 269 16.93 -17.11 18.32
C PHE A 269 17.39 -16.16 17.20
N ASP A 270 17.85 -16.72 16.08
CA ASP A 270 18.26 -15.96 14.89
C ASP A 270 17.14 -15.74 13.86
N ARG A 271 15.95 -16.29 14.12
CA ARG A 271 14.78 -16.22 13.24
C ARG A 271 13.56 -15.78 14.04
N VAL A 272 13.22 -14.50 13.96
CA VAL A 272 12.14 -13.91 14.74
C VAL A 272 11.21 -13.03 13.92
N ILE A 273 9.96 -12.98 14.36
CA ILE A 273 8.98 -11.98 13.94
C ILE A 273 8.85 -10.96 15.07
N GLY A 274 9.03 -9.68 14.76
CA GLY A 274 8.84 -8.59 15.70
C GLY A 274 7.38 -8.20 15.82
N PHE A 275 6.95 -7.98 17.05
CA PHE A 275 5.62 -7.52 17.41
C PHE A 275 5.73 -6.44 18.50
N ASP A 276 5.84 -5.18 18.06
CA ASP A 276 5.83 -4.00 18.92
C ASP A 276 4.41 -3.45 19.01
N MET A 277 3.79 -3.49 20.19
CA MET A 277 2.45 -2.89 20.35
C MET A 277 2.50 -1.80 21.42
N GLY A 278 2.26 -0.57 20.96
CA GLY A 278 2.15 0.62 21.78
C GLY A 278 0.71 1.02 22.07
N GLY A 279 0.52 2.28 22.46
CA GLY A 279 -0.79 2.86 22.71
C GLY A 279 -1.56 3.21 21.43
N THR A 280 -0.90 3.52 20.33
CA THR A 280 -1.57 4.03 19.12
C THR A 280 -1.56 3.02 17.97
N SER A 281 -0.47 2.28 17.83
CA SER A 281 -0.21 1.38 16.71
C SER A 281 0.49 0.10 17.16
N THR A 282 0.53 -0.86 16.23
CA THR A 282 1.43 -2.02 16.28
C THR A 282 2.39 -1.94 15.11
N ASP A 283 3.69 -2.10 15.35
CA ASP A 283 4.73 -2.26 14.34
C ASP A 283 5.17 -3.72 14.26
N VAL A 284 5.08 -4.31 13.06
CA VAL A 284 5.54 -5.68 12.81
C VAL A 284 6.76 -5.68 11.90
N SER A 285 7.69 -6.61 12.16
CA SER A 285 8.94 -6.75 11.40
C SER A 285 9.40 -8.22 11.33
N HIS A 286 10.35 -8.49 10.43
CA HIS A 286 10.95 -9.81 10.27
C HIS A 286 12.48 -9.72 10.38
N PHE A 287 13.08 -10.72 11.03
CA PHE A 287 14.53 -10.87 11.12
C PHE A 287 14.94 -12.34 11.00
N ALA A 288 15.89 -12.62 10.11
CA ALA A 288 16.42 -13.97 9.87
C ALA A 288 17.94 -13.95 9.67
N GLY A 289 18.67 -13.50 10.70
CA GLY A 289 20.13 -13.34 10.67
C GLY A 289 20.62 -12.01 10.05
N GLU A 290 19.80 -11.39 9.21
CA GLU A 290 20.02 -10.06 8.63
C GLU A 290 18.76 -9.21 8.76
N TYR A 291 18.93 -7.88 8.76
CA TYR A 291 17.82 -6.93 8.76
C TYR A 291 17.18 -6.86 7.37
N GLU A 292 15.87 -7.05 7.30
CA GLU A 292 15.12 -6.79 6.07
C GLU A 292 14.95 -5.28 5.86
N ARG A 293 15.13 -4.83 4.61
CA ARG A 293 15.04 -3.43 4.23
C ARG A 293 14.16 -3.23 3.02
N VAL A 294 13.39 -2.14 3.06
CA VAL A 294 12.64 -1.61 1.92
C VAL A 294 13.29 -0.32 1.44
N PHE A 295 13.29 -0.15 0.12
CA PHE A 295 13.90 1.02 -0.53
C PHE A 295 12.87 2.00 -1.06
N THR A 296 11.62 1.56 -1.23
CA THR A 296 10.50 2.41 -1.65
C THR A 296 9.31 2.13 -0.73
N THR A 297 8.75 3.18 -0.13
CA THR A 297 7.57 3.10 0.73
C THR A 297 6.60 4.25 0.44
N GLN A 298 5.42 4.20 1.04
CA GLN A 298 4.47 5.30 1.07
C GLN A 298 4.00 5.53 2.50
N ILE A 299 4.26 6.73 3.04
CA ILE A 299 3.91 7.13 4.41
C ILE A 299 3.07 8.40 4.33
N ALA A 300 1.90 8.41 4.96
CA ALA A 300 0.97 9.56 4.95
C ALA A 300 0.60 10.04 3.52
N GLY A 301 0.50 9.11 2.57
CA GLY A 301 0.24 9.41 1.16
C GLY A 301 1.46 9.91 0.37
N VAL A 302 2.61 10.10 1.02
CA VAL A 302 3.85 10.58 0.40
C VAL A 302 4.76 9.41 0.08
N ARG A 303 5.25 9.33 -1.16
CA ARG A 303 6.17 8.28 -1.59
C ARG A 303 7.58 8.65 -1.18
N LEU A 304 8.32 7.67 -0.69
CA LEU A 304 9.69 7.87 -0.24
C LEU A 304 10.57 6.77 -0.79
N ARG A 305 11.70 7.17 -1.38
CA ARG A 305 12.77 6.26 -1.79
C ARG A 305 14.00 6.49 -0.94
N ALA A 306 14.02 5.85 0.21
CA ALA A 306 15.12 5.82 1.14
C ALA A 306 15.23 4.41 1.73
N PRO A 307 16.44 3.96 2.08
CA PRO A 307 16.63 2.67 2.72
C PRO A 307 16.09 2.70 4.14
N MET A 308 15.16 1.80 4.43
CA MET A 308 14.51 1.71 5.74
C MET A 308 14.40 0.26 6.15
N LEU A 309 14.42 -0.02 7.45
CA LEU A 309 14.00 -1.33 7.94
C LEU A 309 12.56 -1.57 7.51
N ASP A 310 12.25 -2.79 7.10
CA ASP A 310 10.89 -3.14 6.69
C ASP A 310 9.96 -3.23 7.92
N ILE A 311 9.31 -2.10 8.20
CA ILE A 311 8.36 -1.93 9.27
C ILE A 311 6.98 -1.80 8.66
N HIS A 312 6.07 -2.70 9.03
CA HIS A 312 4.67 -2.57 8.66
C HIS A 312 3.87 -2.16 9.90
N THR A 313 3.37 -0.92 9.88
CA THR A 313 2.55 -0.37 10.97
C THR A 313 1.06 -0.67 10.73
N VAL A 314 0.36 -1.09 11.78
CA VAL A 314 -1.09 -1.27 11.80
C VAL A 314 -1.72 -0.36 12.84
N ALA A 315 -2.87 0.23 12.50
CA ALA A 315 -3.69 1.05 13.38
C ALA A 315 -4.44 0.22 14.45
N ALA A 316 -3.74 -0.73 15.07
CA ALA A 316 -4.22 -1.61 16.13
C ALA A 316 -3.25 -1.50 17.31
N GLY A 317 -3.45 -0.51 18.18
CA GLY A 317 -2.71 -0.33 19.43
C GLY A 317 -3.64 -0.45 20.65
N GLY A 318 -3.09 -0.27 21.85
CA GLY A 318 -3.90 -0.28 23.08
C GLY A 318 -5.03 0.76 23.11
N GLY A 319 -4.90 1.85 22.37
CA GLY A 319 -5.84 2.96 22.29
C GLY A 319 -6.76 2.90 21.06
N SER A 320 -6.67 1.88 20.21
CA SER A 320 -7.57 1.75 19.05
C SER A 320 -9.02 1.66 19.53
N VAL A 321 -9.88 2.49 18.94
CA VAL A 321 -11.28 2.69 19.38
C VAL A 321 -12.16 1.51 18.96
N LEU A 322 -13.11 1.13 19.83
CA LEU A 322 -14.06 0.05 19.58
C LEU A 322 -15.37 0.61 19.04
N HIS A 323 -15.78 0.17 17.84
CA HIS A 323 -16.97 0.65 17.12
C HIS A 323 -17.99 -0.47 16.89
N PHE A 324 -19.28 -0.13 16.98
CA PHE A 324 -20.40 -0.98 16.58
C PHE A 324 -21.37 -0.19 15.70
N ASP A 325 -21.61 -0.67 14.48
CA ASP A 325 -22.44 0.04 13.49
C ASP A 325 -23.92 -0.42 13.42
N GLY A 326 -24.31 -1.31 14.32
CA GLY A 326 -25.63 -1.94 14.34
C GLY A 326 -25.65 -3.34 13.74
N SER A 327 -24.60 -3.76 13.04
CA SER A 327 -24.47 -5.10 12.45
C SER A 327 -23.14 -5.79 12.75
N ARG A 328 -22.02 -5.07 12.74
CA ARG A 328 -20.67 -5.62 12.92
C ARG A 328 -19.83 -4.81 13.90
N TYR A 329 -18.77 -5.45 14.39
CA TYR A 329 -17.80 -4.89 15.33
C TYR A 329 -16.59 -4.40 14.52
N ARG A 330 -16.00 -3.26 14.89
CA ARG A 330 -14.77 -2.72 14.26
C ARG A 330 -13.80 -2.21 15.32
N VAL A 331 -12.50 -2.33 15.05
CA VAL A 331 -11.42 -1.81 15.91
C VAL A 331 -10.55 -0.86 15.10
N GLY A 332 -10.46 0.40 15.54
CA GLY A 332 -9.75 1.47 14.83
C GLY A 332 -10.44 1.88 13.51
N PRO A 333 -9.73 2.61 12.62
CA PRO A 333 -8.30 2.95 12.68
C PRO A 333 -7.96 4.13 13.60
N ASP A 334 -8.97 4.85 14.09
CA ASP A 334 -8.82 5.91 15.07
C ASP A 334 -8.30 5.39 16.42
N SER A 335 -7.56 6.25 17.11
CA SER A 335 -6.96 5.97 18.40
C SER A 335 -7.33 7.03 19.40
N ALA A 336 -7.66 6.61 20.62
CA ALA A 336 -7.88 7.50 21.76
C ALA A 336 -6.58 8.17 22.25
N GLY A 337 -5.41 7.70 21.81
CA GLY A 337 -4.11 8.25 22.18
C GLY A 337 -3.87 8.22 23.70
N ALA A 338 -3.21 9.27 24.20
CA ALA A 338 -2.94 9.46 25.64
C ALA A 338 -3.93 10.44 26.30
N ASP A 339 -4.43 11.39 25.51
CA ASP A 339 -5.37 12.44 25.89
C ASP A 339 -6.38 12.60 24.73
N PRO A 340 -7.68 12.34 24.95
CA PRO A 340 -8.31 11.99 26.23
C PRO A 340 -7.99 10.56 26.72
N GLY A 341 -7.36 9.73 25.89
CA GLY A 341 -6.99 8.35 26.20
C GLY A 341 -8.18 7.37 26.22
N PRO A 342 -7.93 6.05 26.37
CA PRO A 342 -8.97 5.06 26.65
C PRO A 342 -9.89 5.48 27.81
N ALA A 343 -11.11 4.95 27.86
CA ALA A 343 -12.08 5.31 28.89
C ALA A 343 -11.51 5.15 30.31
N CYS A 344 -10.75 4.07 30.54
CA CYS A 344 -10.09 3.80 31.81
C CYS A 344 -9.04 4.83 32.25
N TYR A 345 -8.58 5.73 31.38
CA TYR A 345 -7.58 6.76 31.69
C TYR A 345 -8.18 7.97 32.43
N ARG A 346 -9.51 8.03 32.57
CA ARG A 346 -10.23 9.12 33.27
C ARG A 346 -10.19 10.49 32.56
N GLY A 347 -9.74 10.54 31.30
CA GLY A 347 -9.72 11.76 30.46
C GLY A 347 -11.00 12.00 29.63
N GLY A 348 -11.97 11.09 29.71
CA GLY A 348 -13.26 11.21 29.00
C GLY A 348 -13.30 10.60 27.60
N GLY A 349 -12.27 9.88 27.17
CA GLY A 349 -12.22 9.26 25.84
C GLY A 349 -13.10 8.00 25.67
N PRO A 350 -13.13 7.38 24.48
CA PRO A 350 -14.02 6.28 24.11
C PRO A 350 -13.57 4.91 24.65
N LEU A 351 -14.38 3.86 24.43
CA LEU A 351 -13.92 2.47 24.66
C LEU A 351 -12.81 2.13 23.65
N ALA A 352 -11.72 1.56 24.13
CA ALA A 352 -10.56 1.13 23.34
C ALA A 352 -10.09 -0.29 23.69
N VAL A 353 -9.12 -0.83 22.95
CA VAL A 353 -8.52 -2.17 23.19
C VAL A 353 -8.01 -2.33 24.63
N THR A 354 -7.41 -1.28 25.23
CA THR A 354 -6.99 -1.26 26.64
C THR A 354 -8.18 -1.48 27.57
N ASP A 355 -9.33 -0.88 27.27
CA ASP A 355 -10.55 -1.07 28.07
C ASP A 355 -11.05 -2.52 27.96
N ALA A 356 -10.96 -3.15 26.79
CA ALA A 356 -11.28 -4.58 26.64
C ALA A 356 -10.34 -5.46 27.49
N ASN A 357 -9.04 -5.16 27.52
CA ASN A 357 -8.09 -5.86 28.39
C ASN A 357 -8.37 -5.64 29.89
N VAL A 358 -8.78 -4.43 30.30
CA VAL A 358 -9.22 -4.15 31.68
C VAL A 358 -10.53 -4.90 32.00
N MET A 359 -11.49 -4.91 31.08
CA MET A 359 -12.78 -5.59 31.23
C MET A 359 -12.60 -7.09 31.47
N LEU A 360 -11.64 -7.71 30.78
CA LEU A 360 -11.35 -9.14 30.87
C LEU A 360 -10.37 -9.49 32.01
N GLY A 361 -9.85 -8.50 32.75
CA GLY A 361 -8.85 -8.73 33.80
C GLY A 361 -7.47 -9.13 33.27
N ARG A 362 -7.18 -8.89 31.98
CA ARG A 362 -5.84 -9.05 31.39
C ARG A 362 -4.90 -7.95 31.86
N ILE A 363 -5.42 -6.75 32.09
CA ILE A 363 -4.74 -5.66 32.82
C ILE A 363 -5.36 -5.54 34.20
N GLN A 364 -4.51 -5.51 35.24
CA GLN A 364 -4.92 -5.35 36.62
C GLN A 364 -4.62 -3.91 37.08
N PRO A 365 -5.63 -3.05 37.33
CA PRO A 365 -5.42 -1.63 37.69
C PRO A 365 -4.48 -1.40 38.88
N ALA A 366 -4.47 -2.32 39.86
CA ALA A 366 -3.59 -2.24 41.03
C ALA A 366 -2.11 -2.46 40.73
N HIS A 367 -1.79 -3.06 39.57
CA HIS A 367 -0.43 -3.36 39.12
C HIS A 367 -0.03 -2.51 37.91
N PHE A 368 -0.84 -1.50 37.57
CA PHE A 368 -0.56 -0.54 36.51
C PHE A 368 -0.10 0.80 37.13
N PRO A 369 0.77 1.59 36.47
CA PRO A 369 1.18 2.90 36.98
C PRO A 369 0.02 3.82 37.34
N GLN A 370 0.08 4.42 38.53
CA GLN A 370 -0.91 5.39 39.03
C GLN A 370 -0.56 6.79 38.53
N VAL A 371 -0.85 7.04 37.24
CA VAL A 371 -0.51 8.30 36.56
C VAL A 371 -1.73 9.00 35.95
N PHE A 372 -2.94 8.57 36.32
CA PHE A 372 -4.19 9.02 35.71
C PHE A 372 -4.98 9.96 36.62
N GLY A 373 -6.06 10.54 36.07
CA GLY A 373 -6.90 11.51 36.76
C GLY A 373 -6.30 12.92 36.79
N PRO A 374 -7.05 13.91 37.34
CA PRO A 374 -6.69 15.33 37.25
C PRO A 374 -5.33 15.69 37.88
N ASP A 375 -4.95 14.96 38.93
CA ASP A 375 -3.71 15.18 39.68
C ASP A 375 -2.57 14.23 39.25
N GLY A 376 -2.84 13.27 38.35
CA GLY A 376 -1.86 12.33 37.81
C GLY A 376 -1.34 11.29 38.81
N ASP A 377 -2.19 10.83 39.72
CA ASP A 377 -1.86 9.94 40.84
C ASP A 377 -2.88 8.80 41.05
N GLN A 378 -3.82 8.61 40.13
CA GLN A 378 -4.90 7.62 40.25
C GLN A 378 -4.66 6.38 39.38
N PRO A 379 -5.22 5.21 39.77
CA PRO A 379 -5.22 4.01 38.94
C PRO A 379 -6.26 4.08 37.81
N LEU A 380 -6.19 3.12 36.88
CA LEU A 380 -7.19 2.91 35.82
C LEU A 380 -8.61 2.75 36.39
N ASP A 381 -9.62 3.26 35.70
CA ASP A 381 -11.03 3.17 36.10
C ASP A 381 -11.73 1.91 35.57
N ALA A 382 -11.64 0.80 36.32
CA ALA A 382 -12.30 -0.45 35.94
C ALA A 382 -13.83 -0.41 36.08
N ASP A 383 -14.38 0.44 36.94
CA ASP A 383 -15.84 0.55 37.12
C ASP A 383 -16.47 1.23 35.90
N LEU A 384 -15.86 2.31 35.41
CA LEU A 384 -16.29 2.99 34.19
C LEU A 384 -16.27 2.05 32.97
N VAL A 385 -15.23 1.22 32.85
CA VAL A 385 -15.12 0.23 31.78
C VAL A 385 -16.27 -0.77 31.82
N ARG A 386 -16.57 -1.34 33.01
CA ARG A 386 -17.68 -2.27 33.20
C ARG A 386 -19.02 -1.65 32.82
N ASP A 387 -19.27 -0.41 33.25
CA ASP A 387 -20.51 0.30 32.94
C ASP A 387 -20.69 0.53 31.43
N ARG A 388 -19.60 0.91 30.74
CA ARG A 388 -19.62 1.15 29.29
C ARG A 388 -19.80 -0.13 28.48
N PHE A 389 -19.11 -1.22 28.80
CA PHE A 389 -19.34 -2.50 28.13
C PHE A 389 -20.73 -3.05 28.41
N ALA A 390 -21.28 -2.85 29.62
CA ALA A 390 -22.66 -3.20 29.92
C ALA A 390 -23.67 -2.39 29.09
N ALA A 391 -23.39 -1.12 28.82
CA ALA A 391 -24.19 -0.30 27.91
C ALA A 391 -24.10 -0.80 26.46
N LEU A 392 -22.89 -1.07 25.98
CA LEU A 392 -22.64 -1.56 24.62
C LEU A 392 -23.31 -2.93 24.37
N ALA A 393 -23.19 -3.88 25.30
CA ALA A 393 -23.86 -5.17 25.20
C ALA A 393 -25.39 -5.05 25.18
N ARG A 394 -25.96 -4.07 25.92
CA ARG A 394 -27.40 -3.77 25.83
C ARG A 394 -27.77 -3.24 24.45
N GLU A 395 -27.00 -2.31 23.89
CA GLU A 395 -27.24 -1.78 22.55
C GLU A 395 -27.18 -2.88 21.48
N ILE A 396 -26.17 -3.75 21.54
CA ILE A 396 -26.01 -4.88 20.60
C ILE A 396 -27.23 -5.80 20.65
N ARG A 397 -27.68 -6.18 21.85
CA ARG A 397 -28.88 -7.01 22.03
C ARG A 397 -30.13 -6.34 21.48
N ASP A 398 -30.31 -5.05 21.76
CA ASP A 398 -31.50 -4.31 21.36
C ASP A 398 -31.56 -4.14 19.83
N ARG A 399 -30.42 -4.09 19.13
CA ARG A 399 -30.36 -3.97 17.66
C ARG A 399 -30.35 -5.29 16.88
N THR A 400 -29.68 -6.32 17.41
CA THR A 400 -29.40 -7.56 16.66
C THR A 400 -30.05 -8.80 17.26
N GLY A 401 -30.55 -8.72 18.51
CA GLY A 401 -31.01 -9.87 19.28
C GLY A 401 -29.89 -10.72 19.89
N ASP A 402 -28.63 -10.33 19.70
CA ASP A 402 -27.45 -11.00 20.27
C ASP A 402 -27.37 -10.79 21.79
N ASP A 403 -27.36 -11.89 22.55
CA ASP A 403 -27.40 -11.89 24.01
C ASP A 403 -26.04 -12.07 24.69
N ARG A 404 -24.94 -11.89 23.95
CA ARG A 404 -23.57 -11.92 24.48
C ARG A 404 -23.39 -11.01 25.70
N THR A 405 -22.66 -11.50 26.70
CA THR A 405 -22.33 -10.73 27.91
C THR A 405 -21.32 -9.62 27.62
N PRO A 406 -21.19 -8.60 28.49
CA PRO A 406 -20.17 -7.55 28.35
C PRO A 406 -18.74 -8.10 28.17
N GLU A 407 -18.40 -9.20 28.85
CA GLU A 407 -17.12 -9.90 28.69
C GLU A 407 -16.98 -10.54 27.31
N GLN A 408 -18.01 -11.22 26.80
CA GLN A 408 -17.99 -11.82 25.46
C GLN A 408 -17.87 -10.75 24.36
N VAL A 409 -18.51 -9.60 24.54
CA VAL A 409 -18.34 -8.44 23.65
C VAL A 409 -16.90 -7.94 23.66
N ALA A 410 -16.30 -7.77 24.84
CA ALA A 410 -14.88 -7.37 24.97
C ALA A 410 -13.92 -8.40 24.33
N GLU A 411 -14.17 -9.70 24.52
CA GLU A 411 -13.40 -10.79 23.91
C GLU A 411 -13.48 -10.75 22.38
N GLY A 412 -14.67 -10.49 21.82
CA GLY A 412 -14.87 -10.33 20.38
C GLY A 412 -14.04 -9.19 19.77
N TYR A 413 -13.95 -8.04 20.45
CA TYR A 413 -13.07 -6.94 20.00
C TYR A 413 -11.60 -7.32 20.06
N LEU A 414 -11.16 -8.08 21.08
CA LEU A 414 -9.77 -8.56 21.13
C LEU A 414 -9.46 -9.55 20.00
N GLN A 415 -10.41 -10.41 19.63
CA GLN A 415 -10.25 -11.33 18.49
C GLN A 415 -10.07 -10.56 17.17
N ILE A 416 -10.83 -9.48 16.95
CA ILE A 416 -10.69 -8.61 15.77
C ILE A 416 -9.32 -7.91 15.77
N ALA A 417 -8.90 -7.34 16.91
CA ALA A 417 -7.59 -6.71 17.03
C ALA A 417 -6.45 -7.71 16.73
N VAL A 418 -6.54 -8.93 17.26
CA VAL A 418 -5.57 -10.01 17.02
C VAL A 418 -5.56 -10.44 15.54
N ALA A 419 -6.74 -10.57 14.92
CA ALA A 419 -6.84 -10.92 13.49
C ALA A 419 -6.19 -9.84 12.61
N ASN A 420 -6.40 -8.56 12.89
CA ASN A 420 -5.77 -7.44 12.19
C ASN A 420 -4.24 -7.48 12.32
N ILE A 421 -3.72 -7.74 13.52
CA ILE A 421 -2.27 -7.87 13.77
C ILE A 421 -1.70 -9.10 13.06
N ALA A 422 -2.37 -10.25 13.13
CA ALA A 422 -1.92 -11.48 12.47
C ALA A 422 -1.88 -11.33 10.95
N ASN A 423 -2.86 -10.63 10.36
CA ASN A 423 -2.85 -10.31 8.92
C ASN A 423 -1.66 -9.42 8.55
N ALA A 424 -1.28 -8.46 9.40
CA ALA A 424 -0.08 -7.65 9.22
C ALA A 424 1.18 -8.50 9.19
N VAL A 425 1.32 -9.42 10.15
CA VAL A 425 2.46 -10.34 10.20
C VAL A 425 2.50 -11.21 8.95
N LYS A 426 1.37 -11.74 8.48
CA LYS A 426 1.31 -12.54 7.24
C LYS A 426 1.78 -11.75 6.02
N ARG A 427 1.47 -10.44 5.94
CA ARG A 427 1.93 -9.55 4.86
C ARG A 427 3.44 -9.42 4.80
N ILE A 428 4.11 -9.23 5.94
CA ILE A 428 5.57 -9.08 5.96
C ILE A 428 6.34 -10.40 5.90
N SER A 429 5.67 -11.55 5.97
CA SER A 429 6.33 -12.87 6.09
C SER A 429 5.88 -13.87 5.02
N VAL A 430 4.63 -14.35 5.11
CA VAL A 430 4.07 -15.39 4.23
C VAL A 430 4.00 -14.91 2.78
N GLN A 431 3.65 -13.65 2.53
CA GLN A 431 3.62 -13.08 1.17
C GLN A 431 5.01 -13.06 0.52
N LYS A 432 6.08 -13.04 1.32
CA LYS A 432 7.47 -13.13 0.86
C LYS A 432 8.01 -14.56 0.80
N GLY A 433 7.19 -15.56 1.13
CA GLY A 433 7.56 -16.98 1.09
C GLY A 433 8.20 -17.53 2.37
N HIS A 434 8.11 -16.82 3.50
CA HIS A 434 8.61 -17.33 4.77
C HIS A 434 7.60 -18.25 5.47
N ASP A 435 8.08 -19.42 5.92
CA ASP A 435 7.34 -20.32 6.82
C ASP A 435 7.48 -19.83 8.27
N VAL A 436 6.53 -19.00 8.71
CA VAL A 436 6.54 -18.37 10.05
C VAL A 436 6.48 -19.36 11.20
N THR A 437 6.01 -20.60 10.99
CA THR A 437 5.91 -21.61 12.05
C THR A 437 7.27 -22.02 12.63
N ARG A 438 8.36 -21.70 11.91
CA ARG A 438 9.75 -21.95 12.31
C ARG A 438 10.40 -20.78 13.05
N TYR A 439 9.68 -19.69 13.26
CA TYR A 439 10.18 -18.46 13.86
C TYR A 439 9.67 -18.33 15.30
N ALA A 440 10.36 -17.56 16.13
CA ALA A 440 9.83 -17.11 17.41
C ALA A 440 9.16 -15.73 17.24
N LEU A 441 8.00 -15.52 17.87
CA LEU A 441 7.36 -14.20 17.94
C LEU A 441 8.00 -13.40 19.07
N THR A 442 8.82 -12.41 18.75
CA THR A 442 9.41 -11.52 19.75
C THR A 442 8.50 -10.33 19.99
N THR A 443 7.91 -10.25 21.17
CA THR A 443 6.96 -9.19 21.53
C THR A 443 7.59 -8.15 22.44
N PHE A 444 7.29 -6.89 22.16
CA PHE A 444 7.72 -5.73 22.94
C PHE A 444 6.71 -4.58 22.84
N GLY A 445 7.06 -3.44 23.43
CA GLY A 445 6.10 -2.36 23.68
C GLY A 445 5.23 -2.64 24.90
N GLY A 446 4.54 -1.61 25.39
CA GLY A 446 3.78 -1.69 26.64
C GLY A 446 2.56 -2.64 26.57
N ALA A 447 2.01 -2.86 25.38
CA ALA A 447 0.81 -3.66 25.15
C ALA A 447 1.05 -5.00 24.45
N GLY A 448 2.25 -5.26 23.89
CA GLY A 448 2.51 -6.47 23.09
C GLY A 448 2.29 -7.77 23.86
N GLY A 449 2.87 -7.87 25.07
CA GLY A 449 2.74 -9.05 25.93
C GLY A 449 1.29 -9.41 26.31
N GLN A 450 0.35 -8.48 26.16
CA GLN A 450 -1.07 -8.69 26.47
C GLN A 450 -1.78 -9.54 25.40
N HIS A 451 -1.25 -9.58 24.18
CA HIS A 451 -1.87 -10.24 23.02
C HIS A 451 -0.99 -11.32 22.37
N ALA A 452 0.27 -11.45 22.81
CA ALA A 452 1.27 -12.23 22.10
C ALA A 452 0.92 -13.72 21.91
N CYS A 453 0.36 -14.39 22.93
CA CYS A 453 -0.08 -15.78 22.80
C CYS A 453 -1.22 -15.95 21.78
N MET A 454 -2.20 -15.06 21.77
CA MET A 454 -3.30 -15.09 20.79
C MET A 454 -2.80 -14.84 19.36
N VAL A 455 -1.88 -13.88 19.18
CA VAL A 455 -1.27 -13.59 17.87
C VAL A 455 -0.44 -14.79 17.40
N ALA A 456 0.37 -15.37 18.27
CA ALA A 456 1.16 -16.56 17.96
C ALA A 456 0.28 -17.76 17.55
N ASP A 457 -0.82 -17.97 18.27
CA ASP A 457 -1.80 -19.01 17.95
C ASP A 457 -2.42 -18.81 16.56
N SER A 458 -2.82 -17.58 16.22
CA SER A 458 -3.39 -17.24 14.91
C SER A 458 -2.40 -17.43 13.75
N LEU A 459 -1.10 -17.41 14.05
CA LEU A 459 0.00 -17.58 13.09
C LEU A 459 0.60 -18.98 13.08
N GLY A 460 0.17 -19.88 13.98
CA GLY A 460 0.79 -21.19 14.15
C GLY A 460 2.22 -21.15 14.72
N ILE A 461 2.62 -20.04 15.34
CA ILE A 461 3.93 -19.86 15.98
C ILE A 461 3.90 -20.54 17.36
N ARG A 462 4.90 -21.35 17.66
CA ARG A 462 4.96 -22.15 18.90
C ARG A 462 5.75 -21.52 20.04
N THR A 463 6.52 -20.49 19.74
CA THR A 463 7.44 -19.85 20.69
C THR A 463 7.24 -18.34 20.65
N VAL A 464 6.99 -17.75 21.82
CA VAL A 464 6.96 -16.30 22.02
C VAL A 464 8.13 -15.91 22.91
N LEU A 465 8.86 -14.87 22.54
CA LEU A 465 9.95 -14.30 23.32
C LEU A 465 9.55 -12.92 23.83
N VAL A 466 9.67 -12.68 25.13
CA VAL A 466 9.55 -11.35 25.74
C VAL A 466 10.92 -10.96 26.31
N PRO A 467 11.69 -10.08 25.66
CA PRO A 467 12.97 -9.61 26.18
C PRO A 467 12.81 -8.90 27.54
N PRO A 468 13.85 -8.87 28.40
CA PRO A 468 13.85 -7.95 29.54
C PRO A 468 13.75 -6.51 29.02
N MET A 469 13.12 -5.63 29.78
CA MET A 469 12.90 -4.23 29.37
C MET A 469 12.04 -4.09 28.10
N ALA A 470 11.14 -5.04 27.83
CA ALA A 470 10.27 -5.03 26.65
C ALA A 470 9.50 -3.70 26.46
N GLY A 471 9.06 -3.08 27.55
CA GLY A 471 8.35 -1.78 27.51
C GLY A 471 9.22 -0.55 27.15
N VAL A 472 10.55 -0.70 27.07
CA VAL A 472 11.51 0.34 26.64
C VAL A 472 12.54 -0.20 25.64
N LEU A 473 12.20 -1.28 24.93
CA LEU A 473 13.14 -2.03 24.09
C LEU A 473 13.69 -1.17 22.93
N SER A 474 12.89 -0.24 22.40
CA SER A 474 13.32 0.69 21.35
C SER A 474 14.48 1.57 21.81
N ALA A 475 14.40 2.13 23.02
CA ALA A 475 15.50 2.90 23.62
C ALA A 475 16.76 2.03 23.85
N LEU A 476 16.59 0.79 24.31
CA LEU A 476 17.71 -0.15 24.42
C LEU A 476 18.35 -0.45 23.06
N GLY A 477 17.53 -0.71 22.03
CA GLY A 477 17.99 -0.99 20.68
C GLY A 477 18.73 0.19 20.04
N ILE A 478 18.29 1.43 20.28
CA ILE A 478 19.03 2.65 19.91
C ILE A 478 20.42 2.68 20.57
N GLY A 479 20.50 2.24 21.83
CA GLY A 479 21.76 2.05 22.53
C GLY A 479 22.69 1.02 21.89
N LEU A 480 22.12 -0.07 21.37
CA LEU A 480 22.85 -1.20 20.77
C LEU A 480 23.17 -1.02 19.28
N ALA A 481 22.64 0.02 18.64
CA ALA A 481 22.81 0.24 17.21
C ALA A 481 24.26 0.58 16.83
N ASP A 482 24.62 0.15 15.63
CA ASP A 482 25.88 0.47 14.97
C ASP A 482 25.78 1.81 14.24
N THR A 483 26.91 2.46 13.99
CA THR A 483 26.95 3.65 13.12
C THR A 483 27.00 3.17 11.67
N THR A 484 26.12 3.67 10.80
CA THR A 484 26.08 3.22 9.40
C THR A 484 26.12 4.37 8.43
N ALA A 485 26.84 4.17 7.34
CA ALA A 485 26.90 5.04 6.19
C ALA A 485 26.53 4.22 4.97
N MET A 486 25.46 4.59 4.27
CA MET A 486 25.06 3.90 3.04
C MET A 486 25.10 4.86 1.85
N ARG A 487 25.62 4.36 0.73
CA ARG A 487 25.69 5.09 -0.54
C ARG A 487 25.20 4.21 -1.66
N GLU A 488 24.42 4.80 -2.56
CA GLU A 488 23.84 4.12 -3.70
C GLU A 488 23.98 4.93 -4.95
N GLN A 489 24.07 4.25 -6.10
CA GLN A 489 24.13 4.90 -7.40
C GLN A 489 23.63 3.95 -8.50
N SER A 490 22.83 4.49 -9.43
CA SER A 490 22.46 3.78 -10.66
C SER A 490 23.68 3.55 -11.57
N VAL A 491 23.75 2.36 -12.17
CA VAL A 491 24.83 1.94 -13.07
C VAL A 491 24.29 1.51 -14.44
N GLU A 492 23.16 0.80 -14.47
CA GLU A 492 22.48 0.33 -15.70
C GLU A 492 23.42 -0.36 -16.71
N ALA A 493 24.19 -1.35 -16.24
CA ALA A 493 25.18 -2.05 -17.06
C ALA A 493 24.88 -3.56 -17.20
N PRO A 494 25.14 -4.20 -18.35
CA PRO A 494 25.03 -5.65 -18.49
C PRO A 494 25.90 -6.40 -17.49
N LEU A 495 25.40 -7.52 -16.95
CA LEU A 495 26.18 -8.43 -16.09
C LEU A 495 27.13 -9.28 -16.93
N GLU A 496 28.19 -8.66 -17.42
CA GLU A 496 29.21 -9.24 -18.29
C GLU A 496 30.62 -8.82 -17.88
N ALA A 497 31.62 -9.67 -18.15
CA ALA A 497 33.01 -9.40 -17.80
C ALA A 497 33.55 -8.07 -18.37
N ALA A 498 33.05 -7.64 -19.53
CA ALA A 498 33.45 -6.37 -20.15
C ALA A 498 32.96 -5.12 -19.39
N ALA A 499 31.83 -5.21 -18.70
CA ALA A 499 31.23 -4.10 -17.96
C ALA A 499 31.76 -4.00 -16.52
N MET A 500 32.23 -5.11 -15.93
CA MET A 500 32.66 -5.17 -14.53
C MET A 500 33.73 -4.17 -14.10
N PRO A 501 34.74 -3.79 -14.91
CA PRO A 501 35.69 -2.76 -14.50
C PRO A 501 35.03 -1.42 -14.17
N GLY A 502 33.96 -1.05 -14.89
CA GLY A 502 33.17 0.15 -14.61
C GLY A 502 32.33 -0.01 -13.33
N VAL A 503 31.66 -1.15 -13.18
CA VAL A 503 30.86 -1.50 -11.99
C VAL A 503 31.72 -1.44 -10.72
N LEU A 504 32.91 -2.07 -10.74
CA LEU A 504 33.82 -2.11 -9.60
C LEU A 504 34.38 -0.72 -9.26
N LYS A 505 34.70 0.10 -10.27
CA LYS A 505 35.13 1.47 -10.04
C LYS A 505 34.05 2.29 -9.30
N THR A 506 32.80 2.20 -9.75
CA THR A 506 31.69 2.88 -9.06
C THR A 506 31.54 2.37 -7.62
N ALA A 507 31.67 1.05 -7.39
CA ALA A 507 31.64 0.49 -6.04
C ALA A 507 32.79 1.00 -5.15
N ASP A 508 34.00 1.16 -5.70
CA ASP A 508 35.15 1.70 -4.98
C ASP A 508 34.94 3.18 -4.61
N ASP A 509 34.37 3.97 -5.52
CA ASP A 509 34.04 5.38 -5.27
C ASP A 509 32.99 5.51 -4.15
N LEU A 510 31.95 4.66 -4.16
CA LEU A 510 30.93 4.60 -3.10
C LEU A 510 31.50 4.13 -1.75
N GLU A 511 32.38 3.13 -1.75
CA GLU A 511 33.05 2.67 -0.52
C GLU A 511 33.93 3.76 0.08
N SER A 512 34.72 4.44 -0.76
CA SER A 512 35.59 5.52 -0.30
C SER A 512 34.77 6.64 0.35
N ALA A 513 33.64 7.00 -0.24
CA ALA A 513 32.72 7.99 0.31
C ALA A 513 32.12 7.53 1.66
N ALA A 514 31.60 6.30 1.74
CA ALA A 514 30.98 5.77 2.96
C ALA A 514 31.99 5.61 4.11
N ARG A 515 33.22 5.15 3.83
CA ARG A 515 34.29 5.08 4.83
C ARG A 515 34.70 6.46 5.34
N SER A 516 34.84 7.42 4.43
CA SER A 516 35.24 8.78 4.80
C SER A 516 34.23 9.43 5.74
N GLU A 517 32.94 9.15 5.56
CA GLU A 517 31.88 9.60 6.46
C GLU A 517 32.03 9.00 7.87
N LEU A 518 32.17 7.67 7.99
CA LEU A 518 32.34 7.04 9.32
C LEU A 518 33.61 7.51 10.05
N LEU A 519 34.71 7.71 9.32
CA LEU A 519 35.95 8.23 9.88
C LEU A 519 35.78 9.68 10.38
N ALA A 520 34.99 10.50 9.69
CA ALA A 520 34.64 11.85 10.14
C ALA A 520 33.77 11.85 11.41
N GLU A 521 33.07 10.75 11.69
CA GLU A 521 32.31 10.52 12.93
C GLU A 521 33.13 9.82 14.05
N ASP A 522 34.47 9.89 13.98
CA ASP A 522 35.40 9.29 14.95
C ASP A 522 35.25 7.75 15.12
N VAL A 523 34.75 7.04 14.10
CA VAL A 523 34.74 5.57 14.09
C VAL A 523 36.14 5.05 13.76
N PRO A 524 36.76 4.21 14.61
CA PRO A 524 38.07 3.62 14.32
C PRO A 524 38.05 2.76 13.05
N GLU A 525 39.05 2.92 12.18
CA GLU A 525 39.13 2.21 10.89
C GLU A 525 39.07 0.68 11.04
N ASP A 526 39.68 0.12 12.09
CA ASP A 526 39.68 -1.31 12.40
C ASP A 526 38.30 -1.86 12.81
N ARG A 527 37.33 -0.98 13.08
CA ARG A 527 35.94 -1.32 13.40
C ARG A 527 34.98 -1.10 12.24
N VAL A 528 35.46 -0.59 11.11
CA VAL A 528 34.64 -0.37 9.91
C VAL A 528 34.58 -1.65 9.09
N ARG A 529 33.38 -2.22 8.98
CA ARG A 529 33.07 -3.30 8.04
C ARG A 529 32.33 -2.73 6.84
N VAL A 530 32.63 -3.22 5.65
CA VAL A 530 31.96 -2.77 4.43
C VAL A 530 31.33 -3.96 3.73
N VAL A 531 30.09 -3.78 3.30
CA VAL A 531 29.37 -4.71 2.44
C VAL A 531 29.02 -4.00 1.14
N ARG A 532 29.43 -4.60 0.02
CA ARG A 532 29.12 -4.12 -1.34
C ARG A 532 28.05 -5.00 -1.94
N ARG A 533 27.00 -4.41 -2.51
CA ARG A 533 25.88 -5.13 -3.11
C ARG A 533 25.56 -4.58 -4.50
N ALA A 534 25.08 -5.48 -5.36
CA ALA A 534 24.55 -5.15 -6.67
C ALA A 534 23.05 -5.44 -6.70
N GLN A 535 22.27 -4.49 -7.22
CA GLN A 535 20.86 -4.68 -7.53
C GLN A 535 20.78 -5.19 -8.96
N LEU A 536 20.36 -6.45 -9.10
CA LEU A 536 20.28 -7.14 -10.39
C LEU A 536 18.86 -7.31 -10.84
N ARG A 537 18.60 -7.16 -12.13
CA ARG A 537 17.30 -7.42 -12.75
C ARG A 537 17.47 -8.10 -14.10
N TYR A 538 16.43 -8.77 -14.58
CA TYR A 538 16.41 -9.17 -15.98
C TYR A 538 16.15 -7.96 -16.87
N ASP A 539 16.76 -7.95 -18.04
CA ASP A 539 16.56 -6.89 -19.03
C ASP A 539 15.08 -6.74 -19.41
N GLY A 540 14.64 -5.49 -19.54
CA GLY A 540 13.24 -5.12 -19.74
C GLY A 540 12.30 -5.37 -18.54
N THR A 541 12.82 -5.62 -17.34
CA THR A 541 12.03 -5.71 -16.09
C THR A 541 12.46 -4.64 -15.09
N ASP A 542 11.59 -4.25 -14.15
CA ASP A 542 11.83 -3.25 -13.09
C ASP A 542 12.07 -3.84 -11.70
N THR A 543 12.01 -5.17 -11.55
CA THR A 543 12.20 -5.80 -10.23
C THR A 543 13.64 -6.21 -10.06
N THR A 544 14.26 -5.65 -9.02
CA THR A 544 15.62 -5.97 -8.66
C THR A 544 15.69 -6.95 -7.51
N LEU A 545 16.65 -7.86 -7.58
CA LEU A 545 17.10 -8.64 -6.44
C LEU A 545 18.51 -8.20 -6.08
N THR A 546 18.71 -7.92 -4.81
CA THR A 546 20.03 -7.55 -4.29
C THR A 546 20.88 -8.82 -4.12
N VAL A 547 22.13 -8.77 -4.58
CA VAL A 547 23.15 -9.81 -4.33
C VAL A 547 24.45 -9.16 -3.86
N GLU A 548 25.33 -9.92 -3.22
CA GLU A 548 26.67 -9.45 -2.88
C GLU A 548 27.48 -9.18 -4.16
N LEU A 549 28.20 -8.05 -4.20
CA LEU A 549 29.00 -7.68 -5.37
C LEU A 549 30.27 -8.56 -5.42
N THR A 550 30.32 -9.46 -6.40
CA THR A 550 31.42 -10.42 -6.60
C THR A 550 31.61 -10.71 -8.10
N GLU A 551 32.25 -11.81 -8.46
CA GLU A 551 32.42 -12.24 -9.86
C GLU A 551 31.07 -12.46 -10.55
N PRO A 552 30.93 -12.13 -11.86
CA PRO A 552 29.64 -12.16 -12.57
C PRO A 552 28.88 -13.47 -12.50
N ASP A 553 29.58 -14.61 -12.61
CA ASP A 553 28.97 -15.94 -12.60
C ASP A 553 28.36 -16.29 -11.24
N THR A 554 29.03 -15.90 -10.15
CA THR A 554 28.50 -16.09 -8.79
C THR A 554 27.27 -15.20 -8.57
N MET A 555 27.35 -13.93 -8.98
CA MET A 555 26.22 -13.01 -8.88
C MET A 555 25.01 -13.50 -9.67
N ARG A 556 25.22 -14.01 -10.90
CA ARG A 556 24.18 -14.63 -11.73
C ARG A 556 23.52 -15.82 -11.03
N ASN A 557 24.32 -16.77 -10.54
CA ASN A 557 23.78 -17.96 -9.88
C ASN A 557 22.98 -17.60 -8.63
N THR A 558 23.50 -16.71 -7.77
CA THR A 558 22.78 -16.24 -6.58
C THR A 558 21.50 -15.48 -6.95
N PHE A 559 21.55 -14.65 -8.00
CA PHE A 559 20.36 -13.96 -8.52
C PHE A 559 19.30 -14.95 -8.99
N GLU A 560 19.68 -15.95 -9.81
CA GLU A 560 18.76 -16.96 -10.32
C GLU A 560 18.18 -17.86 -9.22
N GLU A 561 18.98 -18.22 -8.21
CA GLU A 561 18.51 -18.94 -7.02
C GLU A 561 17.49 -18.13 -6.22
N ARG A 562 17.79 -16.86 -5.92
CA ARG A 562 16.86 -15.95 -5.24
C ARG A 562 15.61 -15.72 -6.07
N HIS A 563 15.76 -15.49 -7.38
CA HIS A 563 14.64 -15.31 -8.30
C HIS A 563 13.73 -16.53 -8.34
N ARG A 564 14.30 -17.75 -8.34
CA ARG A 564 13.53 -18.99 -8.26
C ARG A 564 12.89 -19.17 -6.88
N ALA A 565 13.53 -18.76 -5.79
CA ALA A 565 12.90 -18.83 -4.46
C ALA A 565 11.70 -17.87 -4.36
N THR A 566 11.85 -16.62 -4.80
CA THR A 566 10.81 -15.59 -4.71
C THR A 566 9.70 -15.77 -5.74
N TYR A 567 10.05 -16.11 -6.99
CA TYR A 567 9.12 -16.10 -8.13
C TYR A 567 8.86 -17.50 -8.71
N SER A 568 9.60 -18.54 -8.28
CA SER A 568 9.49 -19.95 -8.73
C SER A 568 9.86 -20.24 -10.18
N PHE A 569 10.54 -19.31 -10.85
CA PHE A 569 11.15 -19.53 -12.16
C PHE A 569 12.38 -18.62 -12.34
N VAL A 570 13.04 -18.75 -13.49
CA VAL A 570 14.09 -17.84 -14.00
C VAL A 570 13.72 -17.41 -15.42
N LEU A 571 14.24 -16.27 -15.87
CA LEU A 571 13.97 -15.77 -17.23
C LEU A 571 15.16 -16.06 -18.14
N ASP A 572 14.87 -16.46 -19.37
CA ASP A 572 15.86 -16.53 -20.44
C ASP A 572 16.08 -15.13 -21.03
N ARG A 573 16.69 -14.24 -20.22
CA ARG A 573 17.01 -12.85 -20.57
C ARG A 573 18.38 -12.45 -20.01
N PRO A 574 19.08 -11.48 -20.62
CA PRO A 574 20.25 -10.87 -20.03
C PRO A 574 19.94 -10.30 -18.64
N ILE A 575 20.95 -10.28 -17.76
CA ILE A 575 20.86 -9.67 -16.43
C ILE A 575 21.58 -8.32 -16.50
N VAL A 576 20.99 -7.31 -15.89
CA VAL A 576 21.49 -5.94 -15.79
C VAL A 576 21.79 -5.63 -14.33
N VAL A 577 22.96 -5.03 -14.08
CA VAL A 577 23.31 -4.33 -12.84
C VAL A 577 22.63 -2.96 -12.89
N GLU A 578 21.47 -2.85 -12.25
CA GLU A 578 20.68 -1.61 -12.24
C GLU A 578 21.36 -0.54 -11.39
N ALA A 579 21.73 -0.92 -10.17
CA ALA A 579 22.34 -0.02 -9.18
C ALA A 579 23.33 -0.77 -8.28
N LEU A 580 24.19 0.00 -7.62
CA LEU A 580 25.10 -0.49 -6.59
C LEU A 580 24.74 0.16 -5.26
N SER A 581 24.86 -0.60 -4.18
CA SER A 581 24.80 -0.08 -2.82
C SER A 581 26.01 -0.51 -2.01
N VAL A 582 26.60 0.42 -1.29
CA VAL A 582 27.70 0.17 -0.36
C VAL A 582 27.29 0.63 1.02
N GLU A 583 27.35 -0.31 1.97
CA GLU A 583 27.06 -0.08 3.38
C GLU A 583 28.36 -0.21 4.16
N ALA A 584 28.81 0.89 4.77
CA ALA A 584 29.87 0.87 5.76
C ALA A 584 29.23 0.88 7.17
N THR A 585 29.69 0.00 8.05
CA THR A 585 29.18 -0.16 9.41
C THR A 585 30.33 -0.03 10.40
N GLY A 586 30.25 0.97 11.27
CA GLY A 586 31.10 1.13 12.44
C GLY A 586 30.55 0.30 13.60
N ILE A 587 31.21 -0.82 13.91
CA ILE A 587 30.72 -1.76 14.93
C ILE A 587 30.84 -1.13 16.34
N THR A 588 29.69 -0.96 17.00
CA THR A 588 29.60 -0.56 18.39
C THR A 588 30.03 -1.74 19.27
N ALA A 589 30.86 -1.48 20.28
CA ALA A 589 31.19 -2.50 21.27
C ALA A 589 29.95 -2.80 22.13
N PRO A 590 29.44 -4.05 22.16
CA PRO A 590 28.23 -4.37 22.90
C PRO A 590 28.47 -4.12 24.41
N PRO A 591 27.53 -3.46 25.10
CA PRO A 591 27.57 -3.36 26.56
C PRO A 591 27.41 -4.75 27.18
N ASP A 592 27.93 -4.93 28.41
CA ASP A 592 27.66 -6.13 29.19
C ASP A 592 26.19 -6.12 29.65
N LEU A 593 25.37 -6.98 29.04
CA LEU A 593 23.94 -7.10 29.32
C LEU A 593 23.63 -8.22 30.32
N SER A 594 24.63 -8.92 30.85
CA SER A 594 24.43 -10.01 31.84
C SER A 594 23.74 -9.53 33.12
N THR A 595 23.80 -8.23 33.41
CA THR A 595 23.15 -7.59 34.57
C THR A 595 21.65 -7.32 34.38
N LEU A 596 21.08 -7.58 33.20
CA LEU A 596 19.63 -7.50 32.95
C LEU A 596 18.83 -8.60 33.67
N ALA A 597 19.50 -9.67 34.11
CA ALA A 597 18.90 -10.71 34.93
C ALA A 597 18.64 -10.18 36.35
N THR A 598 17.38 -9.85 36.64
CA THR A 598 16.98 -9.15 37.88
C THR A 598 16.62 -10.07 39.05
N HIS A 599 16.83 -11.39 38.97
CA HIS A 599 16.37 -12.29 40.02
C HIS A 599 16.97 -11.92 41.38
N GLN A 600 16.12 -11.44 42.30
CA GLN A 600 16.56 -10.95 43.62
C GLN A 600 16.77 -12.06 44.66
N GLY A 601 16.69 -13.34 44.27
CA GLY A 601 16.93 -14.47 45.17
C GLY A 601 15.83 -14.70 46.21
N ARG A 602 14.64 -14.10 46.03
CA ARG A 602 13.56 -14.10 47.03
C ARG A 602 12.34 -14.84 46.48
N ALA A 603 12.00 -15.97 47.10
CA ALA A 603 10.75 -16.66 46.79
C ALA A 603 9.56 -15.85 47.34
N VAL A 604 8.77 -15.27 46.44
CA VAL A 604 7.55 -14.53 46.76
C VAL A 604 6.35 -15.35 46.28
N THR A 605 5.34 -15.49 47.13
CA THR A 605 4.08 -16.13 46.72
C THR A 605 3.34 -15.20 45.75
N PRO A 606 2.94 -15.67 44.56
CA PRO A 606 2.22 -14.84 43.59
C PRO A 606 0.87 -14.38 44.13
N ASP A 607 0.44 -13.20 43.73
CA ASP A 607 -0.91 -12.71 44.01
C ASP A 607 -1.94 -13.54 43.23
N THR A 608 -3.18 -13.63 43.71
CA THR A 608 -4.28 -14.24 42.95
C THR A 608 -5.22 -13.16 42.44
N VAL A 609 -5.44 -13.15 41.12
CA VAL A 609 -6.29 -12.17 40.43
C VAL A 609 -7.35 -12.85 39.56
N ARG A 610 -8.38 -12.09 39.16
CA ARG A 610 -9.45 -12.57 38.28
C ARG A 610 -9.10 -12.30 36.83
N LEU A 611 -9.19 -13.33 35.99
CA LEU A 611 -8.98 -13.27 34.54
C LEU A 611 -10.13 -13.97 33.82
N HIS A 612 -10.74 -13.31 32.84
CA HIS A 612 -11.74 -13.92 31.97
C HIS A 612 -11.06 -14.58 30.77
N THR A 613 -11.14 -15.90 30.67
CA THR A 613 -10.50 -16.68 29.60
C THR A 613 -11.26 -17.97 29.35
N GLY A 614 -11.36 -18.40 28.09
CA GLY A 614 -12.13 -19.57 27.70
C GLY A 614 -13.61 -19.45 28.06
N GLY A 615 -14.18 -18.24 27.89
CA GLY A 615 -15.59 -17.95 28.15
C GLY A 615 -16.01 -17.90 29.63
N ALA A 616 -15.07 -17.90 30.58
CA ALA A 616 -15.40 -17.82 32.00
C ALA A 616 -14.33 -17.08 32.82
N TRP A 617 -14.76 -16.50 33.95
CA TRP A 617 -13.84 -15.93 34.94
C TRP A 617 -13.14 -17.02 35.77
N ARG A 618 -11.81 -16.98 35.80
CA ARG A 618 -10.94 -17.89 36.56
C ARG A 618 -10.04 -17.11 37.53
N ASP A 619 -9.61 -17.77 38.60
CA ASP A 619 -8.55 -17.27 39.47
C ASP A 619 -7.20 -17.64 38.85
N ALA A 620 -6.36 -16.65 38.60
CA ALA A 620 -5.06 -16.81 37.94
C ALA A 620 -3.94 -16.24 38.83
N PRO A 621 -2.76 -16.88 38.88
CA PRO A 621 -1.61 -16.34 39.58
C PRO A 621 -1.03 -15.13 38.82
N LEU A 622 -0.70 -14.09 39.57
CA LEU A 622 0.03 -12.91 39.10
C LEU A 622 1.44 -12.93 39.70
N HIS A 623 2.43 -13.05 38.82
CA HIS A 623 3.85 -13.02 39.16
C HIS A 623 4.45 -11.66 38.80
N ARG A 624 5.49 -11.26 39.54
CA ARG A 624 6.41 -10.22 39.11
C ARG A 624 7.61 -10.88 38.45
N ARG A 625 8.05 -10.36 37.32
CA ARG A 625 9.15 -10.96 36.55
C ARG A 625 10.44 -11.06 37.37
N GLU A 626 10.74 -10.04 38.17
CA GLU A 626 11.93 -9.97 39.03
C GLU A 626 11.95 -11.01 40.17
N ASP A 627 10.79 -11.56 40.52
CA ASP A 627 10.64 -12.58 41.57
C ASP A 627 10.72 -14.01 40.99
N LEU A 628 10.65 -14.18 39.66
CA LEU A 628 10.72 -15.49 39.01
C LEU A 628 12.17 -15.97 38.91
N PRO A 629 12.51 -17.17 39.44
CA PRO A 629 13.82 -17.78 39.23
C PRO A 629 14.03 -18.24 37.79
N PRO A 630 15.25 -18.10 37.22
CA PRO A 630 15.61 -18.71 35.95
C PRO A 630 15.28 -20.22 35.92
N GLY A 631 14.66 -20.66 34.83
CA GLY A 631 14.21 -22.04 34.61
C GLY A 631 12.91 -22.43 35.31
N GLU A 632 12.36 -21.62 36.21
CA GLU A 632 11.04 -21.89 36.80
C GLU A 632 9.93 -21.58 35.80
N SER A 633 9.02 -22.54 35.62
CA SER A 633 7.95 -22.43 34.62
C SER A 633 6.62 -22.00 35.23
N VAL A 634 6.00 -20.98 34.63
CA VAL A 634 4.62 -20.53 34.89
C VAL A 634 3.72 -21.08 33.79
N THR A 635 2.70 -21.87 34.15
CA THR A 635 1.73 -22.40 33.18
C THR A 635 0.48 -21.52 33.17
N GLY A 636 -0.02 -21.19 31.97
CA GLY A 636 -1.25 -20.41 31.81
C GLY A 636 -2.50 -21.16 32.28
N PRO A 637 -3.61 -20.45 32.59
CA PRO A 637 -3.75 -18.99 32.53
C PRO A 637 -3.04 -18.28 33.69
N ALA A 638 -2.15 -17.33 33.39
CA ALA A 638 -1.38 -16.57 34.37
C ALA A 638 -1.01 -15.17 33.86
N ILE A 639 -0.65 -14.25 34.76
CA ILE A 639 -0.20 -12.90 34.43
C ILE A 639 1.21 -12.69 34.97
N ILE A 640 2.10 -12.15 34.16
CA ILE A 640 3.45 -11.76 34.55
C ILE A 640 3.59 -10.25 34.34
N THR A 641 3.89 -9.52 35.42
CA THR A 641 4.03 -8.06 35.42
C THR A 641 5.49 -7.66 35.56
N GLU A 642 5.85 -6.55 34.94
CA GLU A 642 7.12 -5.83 35.15
C GLU A 642 6.85 -4.32 35.09
N ALA A 643 7.83 -3.50 35.47
CA ALA A 643 7.64 -2.05 35.65
C ALA A 643 7.09 -1.31 34.41
N GLY A 644 7.25 -1.84 33.20
CA GLY A 644 6.84 -1.21 31.94
C GLY A 644 5.91 -2.04 31.04
N SER A 645 5.51 -3.25 31.45
CA SER A 645 4.70 -4.14 30.61
C SER A 645 3.95 -5.19 31.41
N THR A 646 2.88 -5.72 30.81
CA THR A 646 2.12 -6.87 31.33
C THR A 646 2.07 -7.95 30.25
N THR A 647 2.44 -9.17 30.63
CA THR A 647 2.41 -10.35 29.77
C THR A 647 1.35 -11.31 30.26
N VAL A 648 0.44 -11.72 29.38
CA VAL A 648 -0.58 -12.72 29.67
C VAL A 648 -0.09 -14.06 29.12
N VAL A 649 0.02 -15.07 29.98
CA VAL A 649 0.29 -16.45 29.58
C VAL A 649 -1.07 -17.13 29.43
N ASP A 650 -1.57 -17.22 28.19
CA ASP A 650 -2.89 -17.80 27.91
C ASP A 650 -2.93 -19.32 28.19
N ASP A 651 -4.14 -19.88 28.26
CA ASP A 651 -4.34 -21.32 28.48
C ASP A 651 -3.60 -22.15 27.40
N GLY A 652 -2.97 -23.25 27.81
CA GLY A 652 -2.12 -24.06 26.93
C GLY A 652 -0.74 -23.50 26.61
N TRP A 653 -0.34 -22.35 27.17
CA TRP A 653 1.01 -21.81 27.11
C TRP A 653 1.78 -22.00 28.42
N ARG A 654 3.11 -22.06 28.33
CA ARG A 654 4.01 -22.13 29.48
C ARG A 654 5.15 -21.15 29.28
N ALA A 655 5.39 -20.29 30.27
CA ALA A 655 6.46 -19.31 30.28
C ALA A 655 7.59 -19.73 31.24
N ALA A 656 8.85 -19.50 30.87
CA ALA A 656 10.00 -19.68 31.75
C ALA A 656 11.00 -18.55 31.54
N THR A 657 11.70 -18.15 32.62
CA THR A 657 12.76 -17.13 32.50
C THR A 657 14.11 -17.78 32.19
N THR A 658 14.93 -17.15 31.36
CA THR A 658 16.31 -17.58 31.07
C THR A 658 17.31 -16.92 32.03
N ASP A 659 18.55 -17.40 32.02
CA ASP A 659 19.63 -16.83 32.85
C ASP A 659 19.91 -15.35 32.50
N ASP A 660 19.70 -14.95 31.24
CA ASP A 660 19.84 -13.57 30.78
C ASP A 660 18.54 -12.75 30.95
N GLY A 661 17.56 -13.29 31.68
CA GLY A 661 16.33 -12.61 32.06
C GLY A 661 15.23 -12.59 31.00
N HIS A 662 15.37 -13.27 29.85
CA HIS A 662 14.30 -13.38 28.84
C HIS A 662 13.14 -14.22 29.36
N LEU A 663 11.92 -13.91 28.96
CA LEU A 663 10.76 -14.77 29.20
C LEU A 663 10.45 -15.50 27.89
N VAL A 664 10.65 -16.82 27.88
CA VAL A 664 10.35 -17.69 26.74
C VAL A 664 9.03 -18.38 27.04
N MET A 665 8.04 -18.18 26.17
CA MET A 665 6.76 -18.87 26.25
C MET A 665 6.66 -19.90 25.14
N GLU A 666 6.29 -21.12 25.50
CA GLU A 666 6.14 -22.25 24.59
C GLU A 666 4.71 -22.79 24.63
N ARG A 667 4.18 -23.15 23.47
CA ARG A 667 2.89 -23.82 23.37
C ARG A 667 2.99 -25.25 23.91
N ALA A 668 2.30 -25.53 25.02
CA ALA A 668 2.36 -26.81 25.72
C ALA A 668 1.41 -27.88 25.14
N ALA A 669 0.36 -27.48 24.41
CA ALA A 669 -0.56 -28.36 23.71
C ALA A 669 -1.05 -27.71 22.41
N ILE A 670 -1.13 -28.46 21.31
CA ILE A 670 -1.77 -28.02 20.07
C ILE A 670 -3.27 -28.08 20.33
N THR A 671 -3.91 -26.93 20.49
CA THR A 671 -5.37 -26.85 20.52
C THR A 671 -5.86 -27.08 19.09
N GLN A 672 -6.65 -28.13 18.88
CA GLN A 672 -7.52 -28.18 17.70
C GLN A 672 -8.44 -26.95 17.78
N SER A 673 -8.63 -26.25 16.66
CA SER A 673 -9.55 -25.11 16.62
C SER A 673 -10.92 -25.55 17.16
N SER A 674 -11.53 -24.67 17.94
CA SER A 674 -12.81 -24.85 18.62
C SER A 674 -13.91 -25.38 17.68
N ASP A 675 -14.93 -26.03 18.27
CA ASP A 675 -16.21 -26.35 17.61
C ASP A 675 -16.86 -25.06 17.06
N LEU A 676 -16.45 -24.60 15.87
CA LEU A 676 -17.01 -23.44 15.19
C LEU A 676 -18.38 -23.80 14.61
N ASP A 677 -19.40 -23.01 14.91
CA ASP A 677 -20.75 -23.18 14.37
C ASP A 677 -20.86 -22.55 12.96
N THR A 678 -21.79 -23.07 12.17
CA THR A 678 -22.14 -22.59 10.82
C THR A 678 -23.09 -21.39 10.82
N LYS A 679 -23.61 -20.99 12.00
CA LYS A 679 -24.44 -19.78 12.15
C LYS A 679 -23.61 -18.51 12.01
N ALA A 680 -24.22 -17.45 11.49
CA ALA A 680 -23.56 -16.16 11.30
C ALA A 680 -23.19 -15.54 12.66
N ASP A 681 -21.89 -15.52 12.98
CA ASP A 681 -21.33 -14.72 14.07
C ASP A 681 -20.71 -13.44 13.47
N PRO A 682 -21.16 -12.24 13.89
CA PRO A 682 -20.58 -10.95 13.47
C PRO A 682 -19.06 -10.84 13.58
N VAL A 683 -18.42 -11.52 14.54
CA VAL A 683 -16.96 -11.51 14.70
C VAL A 683 -16.30 -12.39 13.65
N LEU A 684 -16.77 -13.63 13.50
CA LEU A 684 -16.24 -14.57 12.51
C LEU A 684 -16.52 -14.10 11.08
N LEU A 685 -17.60 -13.36 10.85
CA LEU A 685 -17.91 -12.75 9.56
C LEU A 685 -16.78 -11.82 9.10
N GLU A 686 -16.27 -10.97 9.99
CA GLU A 686 -15.16 -10.07 9.70
C GLU A 686 -13.84 -10.86 9.53
N VAL A 687 -13.62 -11.92 10.32
CA VAL A 687 -12.45 -12.80 10.17
C VAL A 687 -12.43 -13.47 8.78
N PHE A 688 -13.53 -14.12 8.39
CA PHE A 688 -13.62 -14.80 7.10
C PHE A 688 -13.58 -13.83 5.92
N ASN A 689 -14.18 -12.65 6.04
CA ASN A 689 -14.05 -11.59 5.04
C ASN A 689 -12.58 -11.25 4.77
N ASN A 690 -11.80 -11.01 5.83
CA ASN A 690 -10.37 -10.73 5.71
C ASN A 690 -9.56 -11.93 5.17
N LEU A 691 -9.94 -13.16 5.52
CA LEU A 691 -9.29 -14.38 5.00
C LEU A 691 -9.52 -14.54 3.49
N PHE A 692 -10.75 -14.42 3.00
CA PHE A 692 -11.05 -14.54 1.57
C PHE A 692 -10.36 -13.44 0.75
N MET A 693 -10.35 -12.20 1.25
CA MET A 693 -9.62 -11.09 0.62
C MET A 693 -8.12 -11.35 0.58
N SER A 694 -7.53 -11.84 1.67
CA SER A 694 -6.11 -12.21 1.74
C SER A 694 -5.72 -13.26 0.69
N ILE A 695 -6.59 -14.23 0.36
CA ILE A 695 -6.31 -15.20 -0.71
C ILE A 695 -6.14 -14.48 -2.05
N ALA A 696 -7.07 -13.60 -2.41
CA ALA A 696 -7.01 -12.85 -3.66
C ALA A 696 -5.81 -11.88 -3.70
N GLU A 697 -5.48 -11.22 -2.59
CA GLU A 697 -4.29 -10.36 -2.46
C GLU A 697 -2.99 -11.15 -2.63
N GLN A 698 -2.90 -12.34 -2.04
CA GLN A 698 -1.73 -13.23 -2.19
C GLN A 698 -1.56 -13.72 -3.64
N MET A 699 -2.66 -14.04 -4.32
CA MET A 699 -2.64 -14.33 -5.76
C MET A 699 -2.16 -13.11 -6.56
N GLY A 700 -2.65 -11.91 -6.22
CA GLY A 700 -2.26 -10.67 -6.89
C GLY A 700 -0.79 -10.33 -6.74
N ALA A 701 -0.26 -10.40 -5.51
CA ALA A 701 1.17 -10.22 -5.24
C ALA A 701 2.03 -11.26 -6.00
N ARG A 702 1.53 -12.50 -6.11
CA ARG A 702 2.19 -13.52 -6.92
C ARG A 702 2.17 -13.17 -8.41
N LEU A 703 1.06 -12.68 -8.95
CA LEU A 703 0.97 -12.28 -10.36
C LEU A 703 1.87 -11.08 -10.67
N GLU A 704 1.79 -10.02 -9.87
CA GLU A 704 2.63 -8.81 -10.00
C GLU A 704 4.12 -9.15 -10.03
N SER A 705 4.54 -10.04 -9.13
CA SER A 705 5.94 -10.42 -8.98
C SER A 705 6.47 -11.34 -10.08
N THR A 706 5.58 -12.10 -10.75
CA THR A 706 5.95 -13.14 -11.72
C THR A 706 5.71 -12.74 -13.18
N ALA A 707 4.86 -11.76 -13.44
CA ALA A 707 4.56 -11.28 -14.79
C ALA A 707 5.80 -10.65 -15.48
N GLN A 708 5.83 -10.68 -16.81
CA GLN A 708 6.87 -10.04 -17.62
C GLN A 708 6.40 -8.73 -18.25
N SER A 709 5.11 -8.57 -18.54
CA SER A 709 4.61 -7.34 -19.15
C SER A 709 4.53 -6.19 -18.16
N VAL A 710 4.89 -4.99 -18.66
CA VAL A 710 4.77 -3.72 -17.92
C VAL A 710 3.33 -3.47 -17.45
N ASN A 711 2.33 -3.88 -18.25
CA ASN A 711 0.93 -3.69 -17.92
C ASN A 711 0.52 -4.41 -16.64
N ILE A 712 0.86 -5.69 -16.51
CA ILE A 712 0.51 -6.48 -15.33
C ILE A 712 1.43 -6.08 -14.17
N LYS A 713 2.74 -6.04 -14.41
CA LYS A 713 3.75 -5.89 -13.36
C LYS A 713 3.84 -4.50 -12.74
N GLU A 714 3.79 -3.45 -13.57
CA GLU A 714 4.06 -2.08 -13.11
C GLU A 714 2.78 -1.24 -13.11
N ARG A 715 1.94 -1.41 -14.13
CA ARG A 715 0.69 -0.66 -14.26
C ARG A 715 -0.46 -1.24 -13.43
N LEU A 716 -0.27 -2.46 -12.90
CA LEU A 716 -1.23 -3.23 -12.11
C LEU A 716 -2.56 -3.45 -12.84
N ASP A 717 -2.50 -3.68 -14.15
CA ASP A 717 -3.66 -3.95 -15.00
C ASP A 717 -4.02 -5.44 -14.96
N PHE A 718 -4.38 -5.91 -13.77
CA PHE A 718 -4.81 -7.29 -13.51
C PHE A 718 -5.79 -7.37 -12.34
N SER A 719 -6.45 -8.49 -12.16
CA SER A 719 -7.23 -8.77 -10.94
C SER A 719 -7.23 -10.26 -10.64
N CYS A 720 -7.24 -10.60 -9.35
CA CYS A 720 -7.31 -11.96 -8.86
C CYS A 720 -8.57 -12.12 -7.99
N ALA A 721 -9.22 -13.27 -8.08
CA ALA A 721 -10.50 -13.50 -7.41
C ALA A 721 -10.73 -14.96 -7.02
N LEU A 722 -11.51 -15.13 -5.96
CA LEU A 722 -12.03 -16.39 -5.44
C LEU A 722 -13.52 -16.48 -5.75
N PHE A 723 -13.97 -17.66 -6.19
CA PHE A 723 -15.35 -17.94 -6.57
C PHE A 723 -15.89 -19.18 -5.87
N ASP A 724 -17.19 -19.18 -5.63
CA ASP A 724 -17.91 -20.32 -5.05
C ASP A 724 -18.07 -21.48 -6.06
N PRO A 725 -18.62 -22.66 -5.68
CA PRO A 725 -18.83 -23.79 -6.59
C PRO A 725 -19.70 -23.49 -7.82
N ASP A 726 -20.54 -22.46 -7.76
CA ASP A 726 -21.43 -22.05 -8.85
C ASP A 726 -20.77 -20.97 -9.74
N GLY A 727 -19.55 -20.55 -9.41
CA GLY A 727 -18.79 -19.54 -10.14
C GLY A 727 -19.16 -18.10 -9.77
N ASN A 728 -19.87 -17.88 -8.66
CA ASN A 728 -20.17 -16.52 -8.19
C ASN A 728 -18.99 -15.94 -7.42
N LEU A 729 -18.75 -14.64 -7.58
CA LEU A 729 -17.63 -13.95 -6.91
C LEU A 729 -17.81 -13.96 -5.38
N VAL A 730 -16.75 -14.34 -4.67
CA VAL A 730 -16.68 -14.34 -3.19
C VAL A 730 -15.82 -13.17 -2.69
N ALA A 731 -14.60 -13.04 -3.24
CA ALA A 731 -13.65 -11.99 -2.88
C ALA A 731 -12.68 -11.73 -4.04
N ASN A 732 -12.11 -10.52 -4.08
CA ASN A 732 -11.21 -10.08 -5.15
C ASN A 732 -10.12 -9.15 -4.61
N ALA A 733 -8.96 -9.11 -5.27
CA ALA A 733 -7.96 -8.06 -5.09
C ALA A 733 -8.32 -6.87 -6.00
N PRO A 734 -8.73 -5.71 -5.44
CA PRO A 734 -9.25 -4.61 -6.24
C PRO A 734 -8.12 -3.79 -6.88
N HIS A 735 -7.85 -4.00 -8.17
CA HIS A 735 -7.00 -3.09 -8.94
C HIS A 735 -7.77 -2.41 -10.08
N ILE A 736 -8.55 -3.16 -10.86
CA ILE A 736 -9.25 -2.64 -12.05
C ILE A 736 -10.76 -2.95 -11.96
N PRO A 737 -11.63 -1.94 -11.80
CA PRO A 737 -13.06 -2.18 -11.54
C PRO A 737 -13.80 -2.98 -12.61
N VAL A 738 -13.47 -2.84 -13.90
CA VAL A 738 -14.17 -3.58 -14.96
C VAL A 738 -13.94 -5.09 -14.87
N HIS A 739 -12.82 -5.56 -14.30
CA HIS A 739 -12.56 -6.98 -14.09
C HIS A 739 -13.53 -7.59 -13.07
N LEU A 740 -13.92 -6.82 -12.06
CA LEU A 740 -14.51 -7.36 -10.85
C LEU A 740 -15.90 -7.96 -11.10
N GLY A 741 -16.75 -7.29 -11.90
CA GLY A 741 -18.09 -7.79 -12.22
C GLY A 741 -18.18 -8.65 -13.48
N SER A 742 -17.08 -8.82 -14.23
CA SER A 742 -17.08 -9.56 -15.50
C SER A 742 -16.38 -10.93 -15.40
N MET A 743 -15.49 -11.15 -14.43
CA MET A 743 -14.83 -12.45 -14.25
C MET A 743 -15.78 -13.58 -13.85
N GLY A 744 -16.82 -13.31 -13.04
CA GLY A 744 -17.82 -14.31 -12.65
C GLY A 744 -18.51 -14.96 -13.86
N THR A 745 -18.88 -14.15 -14.86
CA THR A 745 -19.47 -14.65 -16.12
C THR A 745 -18.49 -15.55 -16.89
N SER A 746 -17.19 -15.24 -16.91
CA SER A 746 -16.17 -16.11 -17.53
C SER A 746 -16.08 -17.47 -16.84
N VAL A 747 -16.07 -17.48 -15.49
CA VAL A 747 -16.01 -18.71 -14.69
C VAL A 747 -17.25 -19.56 -14.91
N GLN A 748 -18.43 -18.96 -14.79
CA GLN A 748 -19.72 -19.62 -15.03
C GLN A 748 -19.81 -20.25 -16.44
N GLU A 749 -19.27 -19.59 -17.47
CA GLU A 749 -19.26 -20.15 -18.81
C GLU A 749 -18.33 -21.36 -18.94
N VAL A 750 -17.14 -21.31 -18.33
CA VAL A 750 -16.22 -22.47 -18.28
C VAL A 750 -16.89 -23.65 -17.57
N ILE A 751 -17.55 -23.39 -16.43
CA ILE A 751 -18.36 -24.38 -15.70
C ILE A 751 -19.42 -24.99 -16.62
N ARG A 752 -20.22 -24.15 -17.29
CA ARG A 752 -21.32 -24.59 -18.15
C ARG A 752 -20.84 -25.45 -19.33
N ARG A 753 -19.71 -25.09 -19.96
CA ARG A 753 -19.19 -25.79 -21.14
C ARG A 753 -18.41 -27.06 -20.80
N ARG A 754 -17.68 -27.07 -19.68
CA ARG A 754 -16.85 -28.22 -19.28
C ARG A 754 -17.63 -29.22 -18.42
N GLY A 755 -18.52 -28.75 -17.56
CA GLY A 755 -19.26 -29.59 -16.61
C GLY A 755 -18.34 -30.57 -15.86
N ASP A 756 -18.75 -31.82 -15.78
CA ASP A 756 -18.02 -32.89 -15.07
C ASP A 756 -16.73 -33.35 -15.79
N SER A 757 -16.34 -32.73 -16.92
CA SER A 757 -15.11 -33.10 -17.64
C SER A 757 -13.83 -32.51 -17.05
N MET A 758 -13.94 -31.54 -16.15
CA MET A 758 -12.77 -30.91 -15.51
C MET A 758 -12.02 -31.90 -14.62
N ARG A 759 -10.70 -31.80 -14.61
CA ARG A 759 -9.83 -32.67 -13.78
C ARG A 759 -8.94 -31.86 -12.84
N PRO A 760 -8.51 -32.45 -11.71
CA PRO A 760 -7.50 -31.85 -10.86
C PRO A 760 -6.23 -31.51 -11.66
N GLY A 761 -5.77 -30.27 -11.56
CA GLY A 761 -4.60 -29.77 -12.29
C GLY A 761 -4.91 -29.17 -13.67
N ASP A 762 -6.15 -29.23 -14.14
CA ASP A 762 -6.56 -28.49 -15.34
C ASP A 762 -6.60 -26.97 -15.06
N THR A 763 -6.30 -26.18 -16.08
CA THR A 763 -6.47 -24.71 -16.04
C THR A 763 -6.91 -24.23 -17.41
N TYR A 764 -7.84 -23.28 -17.44
CA TYR A 764 -8.48 -22.79 -18.66
C TYR A 764 -8.18 -21.31 -18.88
N ALA A 765 -7.99 -20.88 -20.13
CA ALA A 765 -7.83 -19.48 -20.53
C ALA A 765 -9.03 -19.03 -21.37
N VAL A 766 -9.57 -17.86 -21.05
CA VAL A 766 -10.71 -17.24 -21.74
C VAL A 766 -10.50 -15.74 -21.91
N ASN A 767 -10.61 -15.26 -23.14
CA ASN A 767 -10.80 -13.84 -23.45
C ASN A 767 -12.00 -13.60 -24.39
N ASP A 768 -12.82 -14.63 -24.64
CA ASP A 768 -13.97 -14.57 -25.54
C ASP A 768 -15.04 -13.60 -25.02
N PRO A 769 -15.21 -12.43 -25.66
CA PRO A 769 -16.11 -11.40 -25.18
C PRO A 769 -17.58 -11.81 -25.22
N TYR A 770 -17.96 -12.70 -26.14
CA TYR A 770 -19.36 -13.11 -26.30
C TYR A 770 -19.81 -14.07 -25.19
N HIS A 771 -18.86 -14.64 -24.45
CA HIS A 771 -19.13 -15.65 -23.43
C HIS A 771 -18.37 -15.38 -22.13
N GLY A 772 -18.40 -14.11 -21.70
CA GLY A 772 -17.94 -13.69 -20.36
C GLY A 772 -16.63 -12.92 -20.33
N GLY A 773 -15.88 -12.87 -21.43
CA GLY A 773 -14.73 -11.97 -21.60
C GLY A 773 -15.17 -10.50 -21.72
N THR A 774 -14.21 -9.58 -21.63
CA THR A 774 -14.43 -8.12 -21.80
C THR A 774 -13.95 -7.65 -23.18
N HIS A 775 -12.69 -7.95 -23.50
CA HIS A 775 -12.06 -7.76 -24.81
C HIS A 775 -10.85 -8.70 -24.93
N LEU A 776 -10.21 -8.79 -26.10
CA LEU A 776 -9.16 -9.79 -26.32
C LEU A 776 -7.88 -9.58 -25.49
N PRO A 777 -7.41 -8.34 -25.21
CA PRO A 777 -6.23 -8.15 -24.36
C PRO A 777 -6.38 -8.69 -22.93
N ASP A 778 -7.61 -8.76 -22.39
CA ASP A 778 -7.87 -9.27 -21.04
C ASP A 778 -8.05 -10.78 -21.05
N VAL A 779 -6.99 -11.52 -20.72
CA VAL A 779 -7.06 -12.99 -20.65
C VAL A 779 -7.34 -13.43 -19.22
N THR A 780 -8.45 -14.16 -19.03
CA THR A 780 -8.85 -14.74 -17.74
C THR A 780 -8.37 -16.19 -17.66
N VAL A 781 -7.53 -16.49 -16.68
CA VAL A 781 -7.04 -17.84 -16.39
C VAL A 781 -7.79 -18.38 -15.18
N ILE A 782 -8.44 -19.53 -15.32
CA ILE A 782 -9.40 -20.10 -14.35
C ILE A 782 -8.93 -21.50 -13.94
N THR A 783 -8.83 -21.74 -12.64
CA THR A 783 -8.36 -23.01 -12.07
C THR A 783 -9.38 -23.53 -11.03
N PRO A 784 -9.96 -24.73 -11.23
CA PRO A 784 -10.84 -25.37 -10.25
C PRO A 784 -10.07 -25.86 -9.01
N VAL A 785 -10.67 -25.71 -7.84
CA VAL A 785 -10.17 -26.21 -6.55
C VAL A 785 -10.95 -27.48 -6.20
N PHE A 786 -10.28 -28.64 -6.24
CA PHE A 786 -10.89 -29.93 -5.94
C PHE A 786 -10.75 -30.32 -4.47
N ASP A 787 -11.65 -31.19 -4.01
CA ASP A 787 -11.55 -31.84 -2.71
C ASP A 787 -10.35 -32.80 -2.67
N ALA A 788 -9.37 -32.48 -1.84
CA ALA A 788 -8.16 -33.29 -1.68
C ALA A 788 -8.37 -34.54 -0.80
N THR A 789 -9.50 -34.64 -0.08
CA THR A 789 -9.75 -35.72 0.89
C THR A 789 -10.43 -36.95 0.28
N SER A 790 -11.00 -36.81 -0.93
CA SER A 790 -11.72 -37.87 -1.62
C SER A 790 -11.06 -38.22 -2.94
N THR A 791 -10.44 -39.39 -3.02
CA THR A 791 -9.89 -39.94 -4.28
C THR A 791 -10.98 -40.46 -5.23
N GLU A 792 -12.24 -40.54 -4.77
CA GLU A 792 -13.37 -41.11 -5.53
C GLU A 792 -14.36 -40.04 -6.04
N SER A 793 -14.36 -38.83 -5.48
CA SER A 793 -15.22 -37.73 -5.93
C SER A 793 -14.40 -36.55 -6.44
N HIS A 794 -14.46 -36.26 -7.74
CA HIS A 794 -13.96 -35.03 -8.35
C HIS A 794 -14.87 -33.83 -8.02
N ARG A 795 -15.16 -33.63 -6.73
CA ARG A 795 -16.01 -32.53 -6.26
C ARG A 795 -15.19 -31.24 -6.27
N ILE A 796 -15.69 -30.24 -6.98
CA ILE A 796 -15.13 -28.88 -6.96
C ILE A 796 -15.69 -28.14 -5.75
N LEU A 797 -14.79 -27.51 -4.99
CA LEU A 797 -15.09 -26.78 -3.76
C LEU A 797 -15.14 -25.27 -3.98
N PHE A 798 -14.27 -24.76 -4.85
CA PHE A 798 -14.10 -23.35 -5.20
C PHE A 798 -13.51 -23.24 -6.61
N TYR A 799 -13.50 -22.03 -7.18
CA TYR A 799 -12.62 -21.68 -8.30
C TYR A 799 -11.76 -20.49 -7.92
N VAL A 800 -10.57 -20.44 -8.48
CA VAL A 800 -9.71 -19.26 -8.43
C VAL A 800 -9.45 -18.78 -9.85
N ALA A 801 -9.42 -17.47 -10.05
CA ALA A 801 -9.10 -16.91 -11.35
C ALA A 801 -8.24 -15.65 -11.25
N SER A 802 -7.43 -15.45 -12.29
CA SER A 802 -6.65 -14.24 -12.50
C SER A 802 -6.89 -13.72 -13.91
N ARG A 803 -7.15 -12.43 -14.04
CA ARG A 803 -7.26 -11.74 -15.32
C ARG A 803 -6.13 -10.74 -15.45
N GLY A 804 -5.40 -10.78 -16.56
CA GLY A 804 -4.31 -9.86 -16.85
C GLY A 804 -4.48 -9.24 -18.23
N HIS A 805 -4.19 -7.94 -18.33
CA HIS A 805 -4.19 -7.23 -19.60
C HIS A 805 -2.85 -7.42 -20.33
N HIS A 806 -2.87 -8.16 -21.43
CA HIS A 806 -1.71 -8.34 -22.28
C HIS A 806 -1.56 -7.14 -23.21
N ALA A 807 -0.42 -6.44 -23.13
CA ALA A 807 -0.13 -5.27 -23.96
C ALA A 807 -0.14 -5.54 -25.47
N GLU A 808 -0.02 -6.81 -25.88
CA GLU A 808 -0.02 -7.25 -27.27
C GLU A 808 -0.55 -8.69 -27.31
N ILE A 809 -1.65 -8.93 -28.01
CA ILE A 809 -2.27 -10.23 -28.23
C ILE A 809 -2.60 -10.46 -29.73
N GLY A 810 -1.99 -9.67 -30.62
CA GLY A 810 -2.23 -9.67 -32.06
C GLY A 810 -3.06 -8.49 -32.55
N GLY A 811 -3.72 -8.67 -33.69
CA GLY A 811 -4.61 -7.68 -34.29
C GLY A 811 -3.93 -6.80 -35.35
N ILE A 812 -4.71 -5.95 -36.02
CA ILE A 812 -4.25 -5.15 -37.16
C ILE A 812 -3.31 -4.00 -36.77
N ALA A 813 -3.36 -3.54 -35.52
CA ALA A 813 -2.54 -2.46 -34.99
C ALA A 813 -1.65 -2.94 -33.83
N PRO A 814 -0.44 -2.38 -33.65
CA PRO A 814 0.39 -2.62 -32.46
C PRO A 814 -0.35 -2.26 -31.17
N GLY A 815 -0.14 -3.04 -30.13
CA GLY A 815 -0.76 -2.78 -28.82
C GLY A 815 -2.17 -3.35 -28.65
N SER A 816 -2.70 -4.05 -29.67
CA SER A 816 -4.01 -4.74 -29.67
C SER A 816 -5.22 -3.87 -29.31
N MET A 817 -5.12 -2.56 -29.54
CA MET A 817 -6.22 -1.60 -29.42
C MET A 817 -6.40 -0.85 -30.75
N PRO A 818 -6.77 -1.53 -31.85
CA PRO A 818 -6.99 -0.88 -33.15
C PRO A 818 -8.12 0.14 -33.06
N ALA A 819 -7.94 1.31 -33.68
CA ALA A 819 -8.96 2.35 -33.66
C ALA A 819 -10.19 1.97 -34.49
N ASP A 820 -10.00 1.29 -35.61
CA ASP A 820 -10.98 1.12 -36.68
C ASP A 820 -11.42 -0.33 -36.94
N SER A 821 -11.21 -1.23 -35.97
CA SER A 821 -11.66 -2.62 -36.07
C SER A 821 -13.18 -2.73 -36.21
N ARG A 822 -13.60 -3.70 -37.02
CA ARG A 822 -14.99 -4.00 -37.35
C ARG A 822 -15.38 -5.43 -36.99
N THR A 823 -14.42 -6.36 -37.06
CA THR A 823 -14.61 -7.73 -36.61
C THR A 823 -13.65 -8.10 -35.49
N ILE A 824 -14.04 -9.05 -34.66
CA ILE A 824 -13.26 -9.49 -33.50
C ILE A 824 -11.87 -10.03 -33.90
N GLU A 825 -11.74 -10.64 -35.08
CA GLU A 825 -10.46 -11.17 -35.57
C GLU A 825 -9.44 -10.04 -35.78
N GLU A 826 -9.87 -8.85 -36.17
CA GLU A 826 -8.99 -7.69 -36.37
C GLU A 826 -8.38 -7.18 -35.06
N GLU A 827 -8.93 -7.57 -33.91
CA GLU A 827 -8.49 -7.14 -32.57
C GLU A 827 -7.39 -8.04 -31.98
N GLY A 828 -7.25 -9.29 -32.44
CA GLY A 828 -6.20 -10.20 -32.00
C GLY A 828 -6.62 -11.66 -31.82
N VAL A 829 -5.85 -12.38 -31.00
CA VAL A 829 -6.00 -13.82 -30.79
C VAL A 829 -7.10 -14.12 -29.75
N LEU A 830 -8.02 -15.01 -30.13
CA LEU A 830 -9.13 -15.46 -29.30
C LEU A 830 -8.80 -16.76 -28.55
N PHE A 831 -8.94 -16.74 -27.23
CA PHE A 831 -8.94 -17.86 -26.32
C PHE A 831 -10.40 -18.20 -25.96
N ASP A 832 -11.00 -19.12 -26.71
CA ASP A 832 -12.33 -19.66 -26.41
C ASP A 832 -12.20 -20.94 -25.58
N ASN A 833 -12.42 -20.82 -24.26
CA ASN A 833 -12.35 -21.92 -23.29
C ASN A 833 -11.12 -22.82 -23.52
N TRP A 834 -9.96 -22.20 -23.70
CA TRP A 834 -8.73 -22.87 -24.09
C TRP A 834 -8.19 -23.68 -22.91
N LEU A 835 -7.95 -24.98 -23.09
CA LEU A 835 -7.27 -25.78 -22.07
C LEU A 835 -5.79 -25.37 -22.04
N LEU A 836 -5.43 -24.52 -21.08
CA LEU A 836 -4.12 -23.90 -20.93
C LEU A 836 -3.13 -24.85 -20.25
N ALA A 837 -3.57 -25.54 -19.21
CA ALA A 837 -2.81 -26.61 -18.56
C ALA A 837 -3.68 -27.86 -18.41
N GLU A 838 -3.07 -29.02 -18.57
CA GLU A 838 -3.69 -30.34 -18.43
C GLU A 838 -2.87 -31.17 -17.45
N ASP A 839 -3.51 -31.76 -16.44
CA ASP A 839 -2.85 -32.54 -15.38
C ASP A 839 -1.65 -31.78 -14.75
N GLY A 840 -1.80 -30.47 -14.52
CA GLY A 840 -0.78 -29.59 -13.94
C GLY A 840 0.37 -29.22 -14.89
N ARG A 841 0.29 -29.59 -16.19
CA ARG A 841 1.32 -29.29 -17.19
C ARG A 841 0.85 -28.21 -18.16
N PHE A 842 1.62 -27.13 -18.25
CA PHE A 842 1.34 -26.05 -19.20
C PHE A 842 1.48 -26.55 -20.66
N ARG A 843 0.42 -26.38 -21.47
CA ARG A 843 0.36 -26.73 -22.89
C ARG A 843 1.02 -25.64 -23.74
N GLU A 844 2.30 -25.40 -23.48
CA GLU A 844 3.06 -24.27 -23.99
C GLU A 844 3.17 -24.28 -25.52
N LYS A 845 3.46 -25.44 -26.12
CA LYS A 845 3.65 -25.57 -27.56
C LYS A 845 2.34 -25.28 -28.31
N GLU A 846 1.24 -25.82 -27.80
CA GLU A 846 -0.10 -25.64 -28.36
C GLU A 846 -0.54 -24.17 -28.24
N THR A 847 -0.27 -23.56 -27.08
CA THR A 847 -0.59 -22.15 -26.84
C THR A 847 0.28 -21.22 -27.70
N HIS A 848 1.56 -21.57 -27.92
CA HIS A 848 2.42 -20.85 -28.85
C HIS A 848 1.88 -20.91 -30.29
N SER A 849 1.45 -22.09 -30.76
CA SER A 849 0.81 -22.22 -32.08
C SER A 849 -0.45 -21.36 -32.17
N LEU A 850 -1.32 -21.36 -31.16
CA LEU A 850 -2.51 -20.50 -31.12
C LEU A 850 -2.16 -19.01 -31.30
N LEU A 851 -1.11 -18.53 -30.63
CA LEU A 851 -0.67 -17.14 -30.69
C LEU A 851 0.00 -16.74 -32.01
N THR A 852 0.55 -17.71 -32.76
CA THR A 852 1.40 -17.45 -33.94
C THR A 852 0.76 -17.85 -35.28
N GLU A 853 -0.25 -18.71 -35.25
CA GLU A 853 -0.95 -19.21 -36.45
C GLU A 853 -2.30 -18.50 -36.70
N ALA A 854 -2.72 -17.61 -35.80
CA ALA A 854 -3.92 -16.79 -35.99
C ALA A 854 -3.77 -15.83 -37.19
N PRO A 855 -4.88 -15.39 -37.83
CA PRO A 855 -4.83 -14.46 -38.96
C PRO A 855 -4.05 -13.16 -38.69
N TYR A 856 -4.17 -12.65 -37.47
CA TYR A 856 -3.42 -11.50 -36.97
C TYR A 856 -2.66 -11.93 -35.70
N PRO A 857 -1.49 -12.57 -35.85
CA PRO A 857 -0.78 -13.20 -34.75
C PRO A 857 -0.20 -12.17 -33.79
N SER A 858 0.07 -12.59 -32.55
CA SER A 858 0.77 -11.76 -31.58
C SER A 858 2.17 -11.41 -32.09
N ARG A 859 2.55 -10.14 -31.93
CA ARG A 859 3.91 -9.65 -32.23
C ARG A 859 4.92 -10.03 -31.14
N ASN A 860 4.46 -10.45 -29.96
CA ASN A 860 5.32 -10.79 -28.82
C ASN A 860 4.84 -12.06 -28.06
N PRO A 861 4.77 -13.23 -28.74
CA PRO A 861 4.24 -14.46 -28.16
C PRO A 861 5.06 -14.95 -26.95
N LYS A 862 6.35 -14.62 -26.87
CA LYS A 862 7.20 -14.97 -25.72
C LYS A 862 6.71 -14.30 -24.43
N THR A 863 6.35 -13.02 -24.49
CA THR A 863 5.83 -12.28 -23.33
C THR A 863 4.43 -12.78 -22.98
N ASN A 864 3.57 -13.07 -23.97
CA ASN A 864 2.26 -13.68 -23.72
C ASN A 864 2.36 -14.99 -22.93
N LEU A 865 3.23 -15.90 -23.36
CA LEU A 865 3.44 -17.18 -22.68
C LEU A 865 4.00 -16.99 -21.27
N ALA A 866 4.83 -15.98 -21.05
CA ALA A 866 5.36 -15.68 -19.72
C ALA A 866 4.27 -15.18 -18.76
N ASP A 867 3.43 -14.25 -19.21
CA ASP A 867 2.31 -13.74 -18.41
C ASP A 867 1.27 -14.84 -18.13
N LEU A 868 0.99 -15.72 -19.09
CA LEU A 868 0.11 -16.88 -18.86
C LEU A 868 0.69 -17.85 -17.81
N ARG A 869 2.02 -18.07 -17.79
CA ARG A 869 2.67 -18.84 -16.72
C ARG A 869 2.55 -18.14 -15.36
N ALA A 870 2.69 -16.82 -15.32
CA ALA A 870 2.51 -16.02 -14.12
C ALA A 870 1.09 -16.14 -13.56
N GLN A 871 0.07 -16.10 -14.42
CA GLN A 871 -1.34 -16.30 -14.05
C GLN A 871 -1.61 -17.72 -13.52
N ILE A 872 -1.05 -18.77 -14.13
CA ILE A 872 -1.13 -20.15 -13.60
C ILE A 872 -0.50 -20.21 -12.19
N ALA A 873 0.67 -19.60 -12.00
CA ALA A 873 1.34 -19.59 -10.70
C ALA A 873 0.56 -18.81 -9.63
N ALA A 874 -0.08 -17.71 -10.01
CA ALA A 874 -0.97 -16.94 -9.15
C ALA A 874 -2.19 -17.77 -8.74
N ASN A 875 -2.85 -18.44 -9.69
CA ASN A 875 -3.98 -19.32 -9.40
C ASN A 875 -3.58 -20.49 -8.48
N GLN A 876 -2.43 -21.13 -8.72
CA GLN A 876 -1.96 -22.21 -7.85
C GLN A 876 -1.77 -21.73 -6.40
N LYS A 877 -1.25 -20.51 -6.20
CA LYS A 877 -1.17 -19.91 -4.86
C LYS A 877 -2.56 -19.76 -4.22
N GLY A 878 -3.58 -19.39 -4.99
CA GLY A 878 -4.96 -19.35 -4.53
C GLY A 878 -5.48 -20.73 -4.11
N VAL A 879 -5.22 -21.77 -4.92
CA VAL A 879 -5.58 -23.17 -4.59
C VAL A 879 -4.97 -23.58 -3.24
N ASP A 880 -3.68 -23.28 -3.03
CA ASP A 880 -2.96 -23.66 -1.82
C ASP A 880 -3.50 -22.94 -0.56
N GLU A 881 -3.85 -21.66 -0.66
CA GLU A 881 -4.40 -20.90 0.47
C GLU A 881 -5.84 -21.30 0.80
N VAL A 882 -6.66 -21.64 -0.20
CA VAL A 882 -8.00 -22.20 0.02
C VAL A 882 -7.89 -23.55 0.74
N ALA A 883 -6.97 -24.42 0.33
CA ALA A 883 -6.75 -25.70 0.98
C ALA A 883 -6.35 -25.54 2.46
N ARG A 884 -5.44 -24.60 2.76
CA ARG A 884 -5.04 -24.31 4.14
C ARG A 884 -6.19 -23.78 4.99
N MET A 885 -7.01 -22.87 4.45
CA MET A 885 -8.20 -22.37 5.15
C MET A 885 -9.21 -23.49 5.46
N ILE A 886 -9.39 -24.44 4.53
CA ILE A 886 -10.25 -25.61 4.77
C ILE A 886 -9.65 -26.54 5.84
N GLU A 887 -8.33 -26.71 5.86
CA GLU A 887 -7.62 -27.48 6.90
C GLU A 887 -7.82 -26.87 8.30
N ASP A 888 -7.74 -25.54 8.42
CA ASP A 888 -7.80 -24.82 9.69
C ASP A 888 -9.22 -24.72 10.29
N PHE A 889 -10.24 -24.53 9.43
CA PHE A 889 -11.60 -24.19 9.85
C PHE A 889 -12.66 -25.24 9.48
N GLY A 890 -12.33 -26.19 8.61
CA GLY A 890 -13.27 -27.17 8.08
C GLY A 890 -14.15 -26.62 6.94
N LEU A 891 -14.44 -27.47 5.96
CA LEU A 891 -15.15 -27.07 4.73
C LEU A 891 -16.54 -26.47 5.00
N ASP A 892 -17.31 -27.07 5.91
CA ASP A 892 -18.69 -26.66 6.19
C ASP A 892 -18.76 -25.23 6.75
N VAL A 893 -17.82 -24.89 7.64
CA VAL A 893 -17.70 -23.54 8.23
C VAL A 893 -17.27 -22.54 7.16
N VAL A 894 -16.23 -22.85 6.40
CA VAL A 894 -15.74 -21.98 5.31
C VAL A 894 -16.87 -21.68 4.32
N GLN A 895 -17.61 -22.68 3.86
CA GLN A 895 -18.72 -22.48 2.93
C GLN A 895 -19.92 -21.75 3.54
N ALA A 896 -20.18 -21.92 4.84
CA ALA A 896 -21.21 -21.14 5.53
C ALA A 896 -20.85 -19.66 5.60
N TYR A 897 -19.62 -19.34 6.02
CA TYR A 897 -19.17 -17.96 6.12
C TYR A 897 -18.98 -17.29 4.75
N MET A 898 -18.62 -18.04 3.70
CA MET A 898 -18.66 -17.56 2.32
C MET A 898 -20.06 -17.02 1.96
N ARG A 899 -21.12 -17.77 2.29
CA ARG A 899 -22.51 -17.34 2.05
C ARG A 899 -22.88 -16.13 2.91
N HIS A 900 -22.52 -16.13 4.20
CA HIS A 900 -22.80 -14.99 5.09
C HIS A 900 -22.14 -13.69 4.61
N VAL A 901 -20.92 -13.76 4.05
CA VAL A 901 -20.22 -12.60 3.46
C VAL A 901 -20.96 -12.07 2.22
N GLN A 902 -21.47 -12.95 1.36
CA GLN A 902 -22.29 -12.55 0.21
C GLN A 902 -23.65 -11.97 0.64
N ASP A 903 -24.31 -12.58 1.61
CA ASP A 903 -25.61 -12.13 2.13
C ASP A 903 -25.48 -10.73 2.79
N ASN A 904 -24.37 -10.46 3.47
CA ASN A 904 -24.08 -9.14 4.03
C ASN A 904 -23.89 -8.06 2.94
N ALA A 905 -23.21 -8.40 1.85
CA ALA A 905 -23.04 -7.48 0.73
C ALA A 905 -24.38 -7.20 0.02
N GLU A 906 -25.24 -8.22 -0.11
CA GLU A 906 -26.61 -8.06 -0.60
C GLU A 906 -27.40 -7.08 0.28
N GLU A 907 -27.42 -7.27 1.60
CA GLU A 907 -28.14 -6.40 2.52
C GLU A 907 -27.61 -4.96 2.50
N ALA A 908 -26.31 -4.76 2.34
CA ALA A 908 -25.71 -3.44 2.21
C ALA A 908 -26.21 -2.69 0.96
N VAL A 909 -26.33 -3.37 -0.19
CA VAL A 909 -26.91 -2.77 -1.40
C VAL A 909 -28.41 -2.52 -1.23
N ARG A 910 -29.15 -3.44 -0.59
CA ARG A 910 -30.59 -3.27 -0.30
C ARG A 910 -30.88 -2.00 0.50
N ARG A 911 -30.04 -1.68 1.51
CA ARG A 911 -30.16 -0.43 2.29
C ARG A 911 -30.01 0.83 1.44
N VAL A 912 -29.12 0.81 0.45
CA VAL A 912 -28.93 1.94 -0.47
C VAL A 912 -30.14 2.08 -1.40
N ILE A 913 -30.68 0.95 -1.91
CA ILE A 913 -31.85 0.95 -2.78
C ILE A 913 -33.05 1.65 -2.13
N ASP A 914 -33.21 1.55 -0.80
CA ASP A 914 -34.26 2.24 -0.05
C ASP A 914 -34.17 3.78 -0.12
N ALA A 915 -32.99 4.34 -0.42
CA ALA A 915 -32.78 5.77 -0.58
C ALA A 915 -32.84 6.24 -2.05
N LEU A 916 -32.91 5.31 -3.02
CA LEU A 916 -32.90 5.65 -4.44
C LEU A 916 -34.29 6.00 -4.97
N ASP A 917 -34.30 6.90 -5.94
CA ASP A 917 -35.48 7.25 -6.71
C ASP A 917 -35.43 6.65 -8.11
N ASN A 918 -36.59 6.59 -8.76
CA ASN A 918 -36.68 6.21 -10.16
C ASN A 918 -36.01 7.28 -11.03
N GLY A 919 -35.34 6.85 -12.08
CA GLY A 919 -34.69 7.76 -13.00
C GLY A 919 -34.47 7.16 -14.37
N GLU A 920 -34.29 8.03 -15.35
CA GLU A 920 -33.98 7.65 -16.73
C GLU A 920 -32.98 8.62 -17.34
N TYR A 921 -32.13 8.11 -18.20
CA TYR A 921 -31.18 8.94 -18.94
C TYR A 921 -30.90 8.35 -20.33
N ALA A 922 -30.61 9.24 -21.28
CA ALA A 922 -30.19 8.89 -22.63
C ALA A 922 -28.82 9.52 -22.88
N TYR A 923 -27.79 8.71 -22.82
CA TYR A 923 -26.41 9.12 -23.01
C TYR A 923 -26.02 8.98 -24.48
N GLU A 924 -25.73 10.09 -25.16
CA GLU A 924 -25.22 10.09 -26.53
C GLU A 924 -23.69 10.03 -26.52
N THR A 925 -23.09 9.12 -27.29
CA THR A 925 -21.64 9.00 -27.48
C THR A 925 -21.16 9.83 -28.67
N ASP A 926 -19.85 10.04 -28.84
CA ASP A 926 -19.34 10.83 -29.97
C ASP A 926 -19.68 10.21 -31.34
N SER A 927 -19.84 8.89 -31.42
CA SER A 927 -20.27 8.18 -32.64
C SER A 927 -21.75 8.39 -32.99
N GLY A 928 -22.54 9.00 -32.08
CA GLY A 928 -23.98 9.21 -32.23
C GLY A 928 -24.83 8.02 -31.78
N ALA A 929 -24.20 6.99 -31.19
CA ALA A 929 -24.93 5.93 -30.52
C ALA A 929 -25.53 6.45 -29.20
N VAL A 930 -26.65 5.87 -28.78
CA VAL A 930 -27.36 6.29 -27.58
C VAL A 930 -27.54 5.11 -26.64
N ILE A 931 -27.01 5.23 -25.43
CA ILE A 931 -27.26 4.31 -24.32
C ILE A 931 -28.46 4.86 -23.53
N ARG A 932 -29.56 4.12 -23.52
CA ARG A 932 -30.74 4.46 -22.72
C ARG A 932 -30.78 3.57 -21.51
N VAL A 933 -30.92 4.16 -20.33
CA VAL A 933 -31.08 3.41 -19.09
C VAL A 933 -32.24 3.97 -18.28
N SER A 934 -33.05 3.08 -17.73
CA SER A 934 -34.10 3.38 -16.76
C SER A 934 -33.87 2.56 -15.50
N VAL A 935 -33.77 3.22 -14.36
CA VAL A 935 -33.67 2.58 -13.05
C VAL A 935 -35.03 2.68 -12.37
N ARG A 936 -35.63 1.53 -12.04
CA ARG A 936 -36.91 1.43 -11.34
C ARG A 936 -36.70 0.74 -10.01
N VAL A 937 -36.99 1.46 -8.93
CA VAL A 937 -36.84 1.00 -7.55
C VAL A 937 -38.14 0.36 -7.07
N ASP A 938 -38.05 -0.88 -6.60
CA ASP A 938 -39.10 -1.58 -5.87
C ASP A 938 -38.75 -1.54 -4.37
N ARG A 939 -39.36 -0.58 -3.67
CA ARG A 939 -39.15 -0.36 -2.23
C ARG A 939 -39.77 -1.46 -1.36
N GLU A 940 -40.75 -2.21 -1.85
CA GLU A 940 -41.36 -3.31 -1.09
C GLU A 940 -40.41 -4.50 -1.02
N ASN A 941 -39.80 -4.85 -2.16
CA ASN A 941 -38.84 -5.95 -2.25
C ASN A 941 -37.37 -5.52 -2.06
N ARG A 942 -37.14 -4.23 -1.79
CA ARG A 942 -35.81 -3.59 -1.64
C ARG A 942 -34.89 -3.98 -2.80
N SER A 943 -35.40 -3.87 -4.02
CA SER A 943 -34.74 -4.31 -5.26
C SER A 943 -34.83 -3.25 -6.35
N ALA A 944 -33.96 -3.30 -7.36
CA ALA A 944 -33.98 -2.35 -8.48
C ALA A 944 -33.90 -3.05 -9.83
N THR A 945 -34.68 -2.58 -10.80
CA THR A 945 -34.56 -2.99 -12.21
C THR A 945 -33.79 -1.92 -12.99
N VAL A 946 -32.66 -2.31 -13.59
CA VAL A 946 -31.84 -1.50 -14.48
C VAL A 946 -32.12 -1.95 -15.92
N ASP A 947 -32.90 -1.15 -16.65
CA ASP A 947 -33.44 -1.48 -17.97
C ASP A 947 -32.77 -0.64 -19.07
N PHE A 948 -32.01 -1.31 -19.94
CA PHE A 948 -31.31 -0.70 -21.07
C PHE A 948 -32.12 -0.72 -22.38
N THR A 949 -33.43 -1.01 -22.32
CA THR A 949 -34.30 -1.04 -23.49
C THR A 949 -34.32 0.31 -24.23
N GLY A 950 -34.14 0.26 -25.55
CA GLY A 950 -34.06 1.44 -26.41
C GLY A 950 -32.64 1.95 -26.65
N THR A 951 -31.63 1.30 -26.08
CA THR A 951 -30.22 1.48 -26.46
C THR A 951 -29.99 1.11 -27.92
N SER A 952 -29.07 1.81 -28.59
CA SER A 952 -28.72 1.59 -30.00
C SER A 952 -28.42 0.11 -30.31
N ALA A 953 -28.78 -0.30 -31.53
CA ALA A 953 -28.41 -1.60 -32.07
C ALA A 953 -26.89 -1.77 -32.15
N GLN A 954 -26.42 -3.01 -32.29
CA GLN A 954 -25.02 -3.32 -32.53
C GLN A 954 -24.41 -2.43 -33.61
N LEU A 955 -23.23 -1.88 -33.31
CA LEU A 955 -22.49 -0.97 -34.17
C LEU A 955 -21.57 -1.76 -35.11
N ALA A 956 -21.27 -1.17 -36.27
CA ALA A 956 -20.26 -1.70 -37.20
C ALA A 956 -18.80 -1.38 -36.79
N THR A 957 -18.62 -0.67 -35.69
CA THR A 957 -17.34 -0.25 -35.10
C THR A 957 -17.05 -1.03 -33.82
N ASN A 958 -15.85 -0.94 -33.30
CA ASN A 958 -15.42 -1.59 -32.05
C ASN A 958 -15.99 -1.07 -30.72
N PHE A 959 -16.88 -0.08 -30.74
CA PHE A 959 -17.55 0.47 -29.55
C PHE A 959 -18.66 -0.42 -28.97
N ASN A 960 -18.79 -1.67 -29.41
CA ASN A 960 -19.74 -2.61 -28.80
C ASN A 960 -19.18 -3.14 -27.48
N ALA A 961 -19.97 -3.08 -26.40
CA ALA A 961 -19.61 -3.63 -25.10
C ALA A 961 -20.34 -4.96 -24.85
N PRO A 962 -19.63 -6.05 -24.50
CA PRO A 962 -20.26 -7.28 -24.08
C PRO A 962 -21.13 -7.11 -22.82
N PHE A 963 -22.10 -8.01 -22.64
CA PHE A 963 -22.99 -7.99 -21.46
C PHE A 963 -22.22 -8.05 -20.12
N SER A 964 -21.08 -8.76 -20.09
CA SER A 964 -20.18 -8.83 -18.94
C SER A 964 -19.68 -7.44 -18.50
N VAL A 965 -19.43 -6.53 -19.45
CA VAL A 965 -19.04 -5.13 -19.18
C VAL A 965 -20.21 -4.34 -18.58
N VAL A 966 -21.43 -4.58 -19.04
CA VAL A 966 -22.64 -3.96 -18.46
C VAL A 966 -22.81 -4.37 -17.00
N ASN A 967 -22.66 -5.67 -16.69
CA ASN A 967 -22.72 -6.17 -15.32
C ASN A 967 -21.67 -5.52 -14.43
N ALA A 968 -20.43 -5.39 -14.92
CA ALA A 968 -19.35 -4.74 -14.19
C ALA A 968 -19.64 -3.27 -13.90
N ALA A 969 -20.17 -2.51 -14.88
CA ALA A 969 -20.54 -1.11 -14.70
C ALA A 969 -21.68 -0.94 -13.69
N VAL A 970 -22.73 -1.78 -13.76
CA VAL A 970 -23.85 -1.76 -12.80
C VAL A 970 -23.35 -2.10 -11.40
N LEU A 971 -22.60 -3.20 -11.24
CA LEU A 971 -22.01 -3.60 -9.95
C LEU A 971 -21.18 -2.48 -9.35
N TYR A 972 -20.31 -1.86 -10.14
CA TYR A 972 -19.46 -0.77 -9.70
C TYR A 972 -20.26 0.43 -9.22
N VAL A 973 -21.22 0.92 -10.03
CA VAL A 973 -22.04 2.08 -9.66
C VAL A 973 -22.76 1.83 -8.34
N PHE A 974 -23.47 0.71 -8.21
CA PHE A 974 -24.18 0.41 -6.97
C PHE A 974 -23.24 0.23 -5.78
N ARG A 975 -22.05 -0.34 -5.97
CA ARG A 975 -21.02 -0.39 -4.91
C ARG A 975 -20.57 1.00 -4.47
N THR A 976 -20.41 1.96 -5.39
CA THR A 976 -19.99 3.35 -5.06
C THR A 976 -21.05 4.14 -4.30
N LEU A 977 -22.30 3.66 -4.27
CA LEU A 977 -23.38 4.28 -3.50
C LEU A 977 -23.44 3.76 -2.06
N VAL A 978 -22.79 2.64 -1.77
CA VAL A 978 -22.66 2.10 -0.40
C VAL A 978 -21.51 2.85 0.30
N ASP A 979 -21.86 3.76 1.20
CA ASP A 979 -20.92 4.50 2.05
C ASP A 979 -20.45 3.66 3.26
N ASP A 980 -19.95 2.47 2.95
CA ASP A 980 -19.36 1.55 3.93
C ASP A 980 -18.28 0.68 3.27
N ASP A 981 -17.36 0.16 4.08
CA ASP A 981 -16.31 -0.74 3.62
C ASP A 981 -16.84 -2.18 3.62
N ILE A 982 -17.47 -2.55 2.51
CA ILE A 982 -17.91 -3.92 2.20
C ILE A 982 -17.05 -4.50 1.06
N PRO A 983 -16.77 -5.82 1.08
CA PRO A 983 -16.11 -6.49 -0.04
C PRO A 983 -16.98 -6.41 -1.30
N LEU A 984 -16.35 -6.36 -2.47
CA LEU A 984 -17.08 -6.47 -3.73
C LEU A 984 -17.25 -7.95 -4.08
N ASN A 985 -18.50 -8.42 -4.09
CA ASN A 985 -18.84 -9.79 -4.44
C ASN A 985 -20.23 -9.84 -5.10
N ASP A 986 -20.62 -11.01 -5.59
CA ASP A 986 -21.88 -11.17 -6.34
C ASP A 986 -23.14 -10.95 -5.48
N GLY A 987 -23.03 -10.93 -4.16
CA GLY A 987 -24.11 -10.50 -3.26
C GLY A 987 -24.64 -9.11 -3.62
N CYS A 988 -23.77 -8.20 -4.07
CA CYS A 988 -24.14 -6.86 -4.51
C CYS A 988 -25.08 -6.84 -5.74
N LEU A 989 -25.06 -7.90 -6.57
CA LEU A 989 -25.89 -8.02 -7.78
C LEU A 989 -27.24 -8.68 -7.51
N ARG A 990 -27.37 -9.50 -6.47
CA ARG A 990 -28.61 -10.24 -6.16
C ARG A 990 -29.88 -9.37 -6.05
N PRO A 991 -29.87 -8.13 -5.50
CA PRO A 991 -31.06 -7.29 -5.45
C PRO A 991 -31.31 -6.51 -6.76
N LEU A 992 -30.51 -6.72 -7.80
CA LEU A 992 -30.55 -5.97 -9.05
C LEU A 992 -31.00 -6.85 -10.22
N ARG A 993 -31.98 -6.39 -10.97
CA ARG A 993 -32.40 -7.02 -12.23
C ARG A 993 -31.89 -6.19 -13.41
N ILE A 994 -30.95 -6.74 -14.16
CA ILE A 994 -30.37 -6.09 -15.33
C ILE A 994 -31.08 -6.59 -16.60
N VAL A 995 -31.58 -5.67 -17.42
CA VAL A 995 -32.25 -5.98 -18.70
C VAL A 995 -31.51 -5.31 -19.84
N VAL A 996 -30.93 -6.10 -20.73
CA VAL A 996 -30.23 -5.62 -21.94
C VAL A 996 -30.85 -6.24 -23.18
N PRO A 997 -31.23 -5.45 -24.21
CA PRO A 997 -31.76 -5.99 -25.45
C PRO A 997 -30.70 -6.81 -26.21
N PRO A 998 -30.99 -8.07 -26.63
CA PRO A 998 -30.11 -8.85 -27.50
C PRO A 998 -29.84 -8.13 -28.82
N GLY A 999 -28.61 -8.25 -29.35
CA GLY A 999 -28.20 -7.60 -30.60
C GLY A 999 -28.08 -6.07 -30.51
N SER A 1000 -28.11 -5.50 -29.30
CA SER A 1000 -27.75 -4.10 -29.05
C SER A 1000 -26.23 -3.93 -28.95
N MET A 1001 -25.76 -2.69 -28.96
CA MET A 1001 -24.33 -2.40 -28.71
C MET A 1001 -23.85 -2.82 -27.31
N LEU A 1002 -24.76 -3.20 -26.40
CA LEU A 1002 -24.47 -3.68 -25.04
C LEU A 1002 -24.63 -5.20 -24.88
N ALA A 1003 -25.03 -5.88 -25.95
CA ALA A 1003 -25.09 -7.34 -26.05
C ALA A 1003 -24.82 -7.75 -27.51
N PRO A 1004 -23.61 -7.47 -28.04
CA PRO A 1004 -23.25 -7.76 -29.41
C PRO A 1004 -23.17 -9.26 -29.67
N GLU A 1005 -23.42 -9.65 -30.91
CA GLU A 1005 -23.28 -11.00 -31.43
C GLU A 1005 -22.04 -11.10 -32.35
N PRO A 1006 -21.41 -12.29 -32.43
CA PRO A 1006 -20.28 -12.50 -33.36
C PRO A 1006 -20.63 -12.14 -34.81
N PRO A 1007 -19.70 -11.55 -35.59
CA PRO A 1007 -18.28 -11.35 -35.28
C PRO A 1007 -17.93 -9.90 -34.87
N ALA A 1008 -18.82 -9.16 -34.19
CA ALA A 1008 -18.60 -7.75 -33.86
C ALA A 1008 -17.27 -7.44 -33.13
N ALA A 1009 -16.57 -6.39 -33.55
CA ALA A 1009 -15.47 -5.81 -32.79
C ALA A 1009 -15.95 -5.21 -31.44
N VAL A 1010 -15.14 -5.31 -30.38
CA VAL A 1010 -15.53 -4.92 -29.00
C VAL A 1010 -14.45 -4.18 -28.20
N VAL A 1011 -13.24 -3.96 -28.74
CA VAL A 1011 -12.11 -3.47 -27.94
C VAL A 1011 -12.39 -2.11 -27.27
N ALA A 1012 -13.06 -1.19 -27.97
CA ALA A 1012 -13.48 0.09 -27.41
C ALA A 1012 -14.69 -0.04 -26.46
N GLY A 1013 -15.40 -1.16 -26.51
CA GLY A 1013 -16.48 -1.49 -25.58
C GLY A 1013 -16.04 -1.56 -24.13
N ASN A 1014 -14.91 -2.22 -23.86
CA ASN A 1014 -14.35 -2.36 -22.52
C ASN A 1014 -13.82 -1.03 -21.96
N VAL A 1015 -13.24 -0.19 -22.82
CA VAL A 1015 -12.51 1.00 -22.36
C VAL A 1015 -13.28 2.33 -22.50
N GLU A 1016 -14.15 2.46 -23.50
CA GLU A 1016 -14.93 3.68 -23.73
C GLU A 1016 -16.41 3.49 -23.43
N THR A 1017 -17.05 2.45 -23.97
CA THR A 1017 -18.48 2.24 -23.76
C THR A 1017 -18.79 1.90 -22.30
N SER A 1018 -17.90 1.22 -21.58
CA SER A 1018 -18.01 0.96 -20.14
C SER A 1018 -18.09 2.25 -19.31
N GLN A 1019 -17.32 3.29 -19.69
CA GLN A 1019 -17.37 4.61 -19.07
C GLN A 1019 -18.72 5.28 -19.36
N ALA A 1020 -19.18 5.23 -20.61
CA ALA A 1020 -20.47 5.79 -21.00
C ALA A 1020 -21.68 5.12 -20.30
N ILE A 1021 -21.64 3.79 -20.09
CA ILE A 1021 -22.66 3.07 -19.30
C ILE A 1021 -22.66 3.58 -17.85
N THR A 1022 -21.46 3.72 -17.26
CA THR A 1022 -21.30 4.23 -15.89
C THR A 1022 -21.84 5.65 -15.76
N GLY A 1023 -21.51 6.51 -16.71
CA GLY A 1023 -22.03 7.87 -16.79
C GLY A 1023 -23.55 7.93 -16.95
N ALA A 1024 -24.12 7.11 -17.83
CA ALA A 1024 -25.57 7.01 -18.00
C ALA A 1024 -26.29 6.60 -16.71
N LEU A 1025 -25.70 5.66 -15.95
CA LEU A 1025 -26.23 5.22 -14.66
C LEU A 1025 -26.18 6.34 -13.61
N TYR A 1026 -25.04 7.03 -13.47
CA TYR A 1026 -24.93 8.15 -12.53
C TYR A 1026 -25.88 9.30 -12.85
N ALA A 1027 -26.04 9.62 -14.14
CA ALA A 1027 -27.01 10.61 -14.59
C ALA A 1027 -28.45 10.20 -14.27
N ALA A 1028 -28.82 8.95 -14.56
CA ALA A 1028 -30.16 8.44 -14.27
C ALA A 1028 -30.46 8.44 -12.76
N LEU A 1029 -29.48 8.13 -11.92
CA LEU A 1029 -29.61 8.15 -10.47
C LEU A 1029 -29.53 9.57 -9.87
N GLY A 1030 -29.05 10.56 -10.62
CA GLY A 1030 -28.96 11.95 -10.17
C GLY A 1030 -27.93 12.19 -9.06
N VAL A 1031 -26.90 11.35 -8.94
CA VAL A 1031 -25.99 11.34 -7.78
C VAL A 1031 -24.68 12.11 -7.95
N GLN A 1032 -24.18 12.28 -9.18
CA GLN A 1032 -22.99 13.07 -9.50
C GLN A 1032 -22.94 13.45 -10.98
N ALA A 1033 -22.21 14.51 -11.32
CA ALA A 1033 -21.93 14.91 -12.70
C ALA A 1033 -20.97 13.91 -13.37
N GLU A 1034 -20.87 13.99 -14.70
CA GLU A 1034 -19.99 13.11 -15.46
C GLU A 1034 -18.52 13.34 -15.11
N GLY A 1035 -17.74 12.26 -15.04
CA GLY A 1035 -16.28 12.36 -15.07
C GLY A 1035 -15.78 12.73 -16.47
N SER A 1036 -14.64 12.18 -16.85
CA SER A 1036 -14.18 12.33 -18.23
C SER A 1036 -14.97 11.47 -19.22
N GLY A 1037 -15.69 10.44 -18.76
CA GLY A 1037 -16.42 9.50 -19.61
C GLY A 1037 -15.56 8.73 -20.61
N THR A 1038 -14.23 8.73 -20.43
CA THR A 1038 -13.25 8.09 -21.32
C THR A 1038 -12.02 7.66 -20.53
N MET A 1039 -11.38 6.57 -20.95
CA MET A 1039 -10.06 6.15 -20.46
C MET A 1039 -8.90 6.81 -21.22
N ASN A 1040 -9.18 7.54 -22.31
CA ASN A 1040 -8.19 8.15 -23.22
C ASN A 1040 -7.06 7.15 -23.57
N ASN A 1041 -7.41 6.06 -24.23
CA ASN A 1041 -6.44 5.03 -24.60
C ASN A 1041 -5.53 5.52 -25.70
N VAL A 1042 -4.23 5.27 -25.51
CA VAL A 1042 -3.18 5.59 -26.47
C VAL A 1042 -2.34 4.35 -26.65
N THR A 1043 -2.25 3.87 -27.88
CA THR A 1043 -1.26 2.87 -28.27
C THR A 1043 -0.31 3.46 -29.28
N PHE A 1044 0.93 3.01 -29.23
CA PHE A 1044 1.87 3.26 -30.30
C PHE A 1044 2.89 2.14 -30.42
N GLY A 1045 3.44 1.97 -31.61
CA GLY A 1045 4.48 0.98 -31.81
C GLY A 1045 4.85 0.74 -33.26
N ASN A 1046 5.67 -0.28 -33.45
CA ASN A 1046 6.11 -0.83 -34.72
C ASN A 1046 6.41 -2.34 -34.55
N GLU A 1047 7.19 -2.95 -35.44
CA GLU A 1047 7.54 -4.37 -35.34
C GLU A 1047 8.37 -4.71 -34.08
N ARG A 1048 9.09 -3.74 -33.52
CA ARG A 1048 10.04 -3.93 -32.40
C ARG A 1048 9.48 -3.47 -31.06
N HIS A 1049 8.69 -2.40 -31.05
CA HIS A 1049 8.18 -1.74 -29.86
C HIS A 1049 6.66 -1.73 -29.86
N GLN A 1050 6.03 -2.08 -28.73
CA GLN A 1050 4.60 -1.98 -28.54
C GLN A 1050 4.34 -1.32 -27.18
N TYR A 1051 3.50 -0.30 -27.18
CA TYR A 1051 3.13 0.43 -25.98
C TYR A 1051 1.63 0.68 -25.96
N TYR A 1052 1.06 0.56 -24.76
CA TYR A 1052 -0.31 0.89 -24.43
C TYR A 1052 -0.30 1.71 -23.16
N GLU A 1053 -1.11 2.75 -23.11
CA GLU A 1053 -1.42 3.54 -21.91
C GLU A 1053 -2.87 4.01 -21.89
N THR A 1054 -3.43 4.19 -20.69
CA THR A 1054 -4.62 5.03 -20.48
C THR A 1054 -4.17 6.33 -19.86
N VAL A 1055 -4.79 7.45 -20.25
CA VAL A 1055 -4.43 8.79 -19.77
C VAL A 1055 -5.56 9.34 -18.90
N ALA A 1056 -5.24 9.57 -17.63
CA ALA A 1056 -6.18 10.11 -16.65
C ALA A 1056 -6.70 11.52 -17.01
N SER A 1057 -7.78 11.93 -16.34
CA SER A 1057 -8.55 13.10 -16.72
C SER A 1057 -9.32 13.68 -15.52
N GLY A 1058 -10.16 14.69 -15.73
CA GLY A 1058 -10.96 15.29 -14.65
C GLY A 1058 -12.11 14.41 -14.18
N SER A 1059 -12.30 14.25 -12.87
CA SER A 1059 -13.46 13.56 -12.30
C SER A 1059 -14.69 14.47 -12.20
N GLY A 1060 -15.88 13.86 -12.10
CA GLY A 1060 -17.14 14.59 -11.95
C GLY A 1060 -17.30 15.14 -10.53
N ALA A 1061 -17.97 16.28 -10.40
CA ALA A 1061 -18.38 16.83 -9.11
C ALA A 1061 -19.69 16.21 -8.63
N GLY A 1062 -19.93 16.22 -7.31
CA GLY A 1062 -21.18 15.75 -6.72
C GLY A 1062 -21.71 16.68 -5.64
N ASP A 1063 -22.79 16.28 -4.99
CA ASP A 1063 -23.36 17.05 -3.90
C ASP A 1063 -22.42 17.01 -2.68
N GLY A 1064 -21.78 18.14 -2.38
CA GLY A 1064 -20.85 18.28 -1.27
C GLY A 1064 -19.38 18.05 -1.61
N PHE A 1065 -19.01 17.86 -2.90
CA PHE A 1065 -17.61 17.66 -3.27
C PHE A 1065 -17.26 18.09 -4.72
N PRO A 1066 -16.08 18.70 -4.94
CA PRO A 1066 -15.56 18.99 -6.28
C PRO A 1066 -14.97 17.74 -6.94
N GLY A 1067 -14.75 17.80 -8.25
CA GLY A 1067 -14.00 16.78 -8.98
C GLY A 1067 -12.49 16.93 -8.78
N ALA A 1068 -11.77 15.80 -8.77
CA ALA A 1068 -10.32 15.74 -8.73
C ALA A 1068 -9.71 15.87 -10.13
N PRO A 1069 -8.64 16.66 -10.31
CA PRO A 1069 -7.96 16.80 -11.59
C PRO A 1069 -7.05 15.61 -11.91
N VAL A 1070 -6.96 15.25 -13.19
CA VAL A 1070 -6.01 14.25 -13.75
C VAL A 1070 -5.89 12.98 -12.89
N VAL A 1071 -7.00 12.29 -12.68
CA VAL A 1071 -7.06 11.02 -11.97
C VAL A 1071 -7.88 9.99 -12.75
N GLN A 1072 -7.55 8.70 -12.60
CA GLN A 1072 -8.37 7.65 -13.17
C GLN A 1072 -9.73 7.58 -12.50
N THR A 1073 -10.78 7.53 -13.30
CA THR A 1073 -12.18 7.45 -12.82
C THR A 1073 -12.85 6.17 -13.28
N HIS A 1074 -13.76 5.69 -12.45
CA HIS A 1074 -14.68 4.60 -12.74
C HIS A 1074 -13.99 3.31 -13.21
N MET A 1075 -14.16 2.93 -14.48
CA MET A 1075 -13.85 1.59 -15.00
C MET A 1075 -12.36 1.23 -15.09
N THR A 1076 -11.46 2.17 -14.80
CA THR A 1076 -10.02 1.95 -14.78
C THR A 1076 -9.39 2.52 -13.50
N ASN A 1077 -8.24 1.98 -13.11
CA ASN A 1077 -7.34 2.59 -12.13
C ASN A 1077 -5.86 2.31 -12.43
N SER A 1078 -5.52 2.04 -13.70
CA SER A 1078 -4.15 1.65 -14.08
C SER A 1078 -3.13 2.76 -13.82
N ARG A 1079 -1.92 2.38 -13.41
CA ARG A 1079 -0.82 3.34 -13.26
C ARG A 1079 -0.22 3.74 -14.61
N LEU A 1080 0.42 4.89 -14.63
CA LEU A 1080 1.23 5.36 -15.76
C LEU A 1080 2.68 4.90 -15.62
N THR A 1081 3.37 4.69 -16.75
CA THR A 1081 4.85 4.54 -16.77
C THR A 1081 5.53 5.84 -16.38
N ASP A 1082 6.54 5.79 -15.50
CA ASP A 1082 7.30 6.98 -15.10
C ASP A 1082 7.97 7.64 -16.32
N PRO A 1083 7.98 8.99 -16.43
CA PRO A 1083 8.58 9.71 -17.54
C PRO A 1083 9.98 9.23 -17.94
N GLU A 1084 10.86 8.97 -16.98
CA GLU A 1084 12.23 8.58 -17.32
C GLU A 1084 12.31 7.15 -17.85
N VAL A 1085 11.48 6.27 -17.30
CA VAL A 1085 11.39 4.87 -17.73
C VAL A 1085 10.78 4.78 -19.13
N LEU A 1086 9.78 5.63 -19.42
CA LEU A 1086 9.17 5.72 -20.75
C LEU A 1086 10.23 6.04 -21.82
N GLU A 1087 11.05 7.07 -21.58
CA GLU A 1087 12.08 7.52 -22.52
C GLU A 1087 13.27 6.57 -22.62
N TRP A 1088 13.57 5.86 -21.53
CA TRP A 1088 14.64 4.89 -21.51
C TRP A 1088 14.27 3.61 -22.29
N ARG A 1089 13.03 3.13 -22.15
CA ARG A 1089 12.58 1.87 -22.78
C ARG A 1089 12.13 2.03 -24.21
N LEU A 1090 11.57 3.19 -24.55
CA LEU A 1090 10.94 3.43 -25.83
C LEU A 1090 11.60 4.63 -26.52
N PRO A 1091 11.74 4.60 -27.85
CA PRO A 1091 12.31 5.71 -28.62
C PRO A 1091 11.31 6.87 -28.76
N VAL A 1092 10.93 7.41 -27.61
CA VAL A 1092 10.07 8.58 -27.44
C VAL A 1092 10.64 9.51 -26.38
N ARG A 1093 10.22 10.77 -26.38
CA ARG A 1093 10.51 11.75 -25.34
C ARG A 1093 9.21 12.40 -24.87
N LEU A 1094 8.98 12.42 -23.56
CA LEU A 1094 7.84 13.12 -22.98
C LEU A 1094 8.22 14.59 -22.84
N ASP A 1095 7.61 15.45 -23.66
CA ASP A 1095 7.87 16.89 -23.67
C ASP A 1095 7.03 17.59 -22.57
N GLU A 1096 5.83 17.09 -22.25
CA GLU A 1096 4.93 17.65 -21.22
C GLU A 1096 3.95 16.61 -20.69
N PHE A 1097 3.68 16.64 -19.38
CA PHE A 1097 2.51 16.03 -18.76
C PHE A 1097 2.03 16.87 -17.57
N ALA A 1098 0.94 17.61 -17.77
CA ALA A 1098 0.45 18.62 -16.83
C ALA A 1098 -1.07 18.67 -16.76
N VAL A 1099 -1.61 19.29 -15.72
CA VAL A 1099 -3.04 19.59 -15.60
C VAL A 1099 -3.41 20.63 -16.66
N ARG A 1100 -4.55 20.44 -17.34
CA ARG A 1100 -5.15 21.37 -18.29
C ARG A 1100 -6.10 22.31 -17.54
N PRO A 1101 -5.66 23.51 -17.12
CA PRO A 1101 -6.46 24.35 -16.26
C PRO A 1101 -7.74 24.80 -16.96
N ASP A 1102 -8.79 25.01 -16.17
CA ASP A 1102 -10.07 25.53 -16.64
C ASP A 1102 -10.79 24.66 -17.65
N SER A 1103 -10.55 23.35 -17.56
CA SER A 1103 -11.26 22.35 -18.34
C SER A 1103 -12.44 21.74 -17.57
N GLY A 1104 -12.41 21.75 -16.24
CA GLY A 1104 -13.51 21.31 -15.40
C GLY A 1104 -14.73 22.26 -15.45
N GLY A 1105 -15.92 21.69 -15.53
CA GLY A 1105 -17.18 22.43 -15.62
C GLY A 1105 -17.49 23.19 -14.34
N ASP A 1106 -17.98 24.43 -14.51
CA ASP A 1106 -18.35 25.30 -13.39
C ASP A 1106 -19.60 24.80 -12.66
N GLY A 1107 -19.67 25.01 -11.35
CA GLY A 1107 -20.82 24.69 -10.53
C GLY A 1107 -20.70 25.29 -9.15
N ARG A 1108 -21.63 24.97 -8.25
CA ARG A 1108 -21.35 25.16 -6.81
C ARG A 1108 -20.11 24.36 -6.42
N TRP A 1109 -20.00 23.15 -6.97
CA TRP A 1109 -18.83 22.31 -6.94
C TRP A 1109 -18.30 22.16 -8.37
N ARG A 1110 -17.04 22.52 -8.58
CA ARG A 1110 -16.39 22.47 -9.90
C ARG A 1110 -16.02 21.03 -10.26
N GLY A 1111 -16.18 20.66 -11.53
CA GLY A 1111 -15.61 19.42 -12.07
C GLY A 1111 -14.07 19.46 -12.07
N GLY A 1112 -13.44 18.29 -12.10
CA GLY A 1112 -11.98 18.17 -12.14
C GLY A 1112 -11.42 18.59 -13.49
N ASP A 1113 -10.20 19.14 -13.49
CA ASP A 1113 -9.50 19.46 -14.73
C ASP A 1113 -8.88 18.22 -15.40
N GLY A 1114 -8.93 18.17 -16.73
CA GLY A 1114 -8.23 17.20 -17.58
C GLY A 1114 -6.71 17.44 -17.64
N ALA A 1115 -6.03 16.76 -18.55
CA ALA A 1115 -4.59 16.76 -18.71
C ALA A 1115 -4.15 17.21 -20.10
N VAL A 1116 -2.92 17.71 -20.20
CA VAL A 1116 -2.16 17.84 -21.45
C VAL A 1116 -1.00 16.87 -21.40
N ARG A 1117 -0.84 16.04 -22.45
CA ARG A 1117 0.27 15.10 -22.60
C ARG A 1117 0.88 15.23 -23.99
N ARG A 1118 2.21 15.41 -24.06
CA ARG A 1118 2.96 15.65 -25.31
C ARG A 1118 4.10 14.64 -25.47
N ILE A 1119 3.98 13.71 -26.41
CA ILE A 1119 4.95 12.65 -26.65
C ILE A 1119 5.62 12.86 -28.01
N ARG A 1120 6.94 13.08 -28.01
CA ARG A 1120 7.76 13.21 -29.21
C ARG A 1120 8.33 11.86 -29.62
N PHE A 1121 8.22 11.51 -30.89
CA PHE A 1121 8.75 10.27 -31.43
C PHE A 1121 10.20 10.44 -31.91
N LEU A 1122 11.04 9.44 -31.68
CA LEU A 1122 12.45 9.43 -32.10
C LEU A 1122 12.70 8.44 -33.24
N GLU A 1123 11.73 7.59 -33.55
CA GLU A 1123 11.73 6.68 -34.70
C GLU A 1123 10.32 6.62 -35.34
N PRO A 1124 10.19 6.06 -36.56
CA PRO A 1124 8.89 5.82 -37.18
C PRO A 1124 8.03 4.84 -36.38
N MET A 1125 6.78 5.23 -36.11
CA MET A 1125 5.79 4.41 -35.42
C MET A 1125 4.39 4.68 -35.98
N THR A 1126 3.45 3.81 -35.63
CA THR A 1126 2.01 4.04 -35.79
C THR A 1126 1.40 4.29 -34.41
N VAL A 1127 0.62 5.35 -34.29
CA VAL A 1127 -0.16 5.71 -33.10
C VAL A 1127 -1.62 5.41 -33.36
N SER A 1128 -2.32 4.85 -32.37
CA SER A 1128 -3.77 4.75 -32.35
C SER A 1128 -4.34 5.36 -31.07
N THR A 1129 -5.47 6.04 -31.18
CA THR A 1129 -6.20 6.60 -30.04
C THR A 1129 -7.62 6.04 -30.00
N LEU A 1130 -8.10 5.71 -28.80
CA LEU A 1130 -9.51 5.42 -28.52
C LEU A 1130 -9.95 6.29 -27.34
N ALA A 1131 -10.84 7.23 -27.62
CA ALA A 1131 -11.32 8.22 -26.67
C ALA A 1131 -12.73 8.72 -27.03
N GLN A 1132 -13.43 9.26 -26.03
CA GLN A 1132 -14.73 9.94 -26.16
C GLN A 1132 -14.62 11.41 -25.75
N HIS A 1133 -15.72 12.16 -25.82
CA HIS A 1133 -15.81 13.57 -25.46
C HIS A 1133 -14.90 14.50 -26.27
N ARG A 1134 -14.79 14.21 -27.57
CA ARG A 1134 -14.23 15.07 -28.62
C ARG A 1134 -15.33 15.82 -29.37
N ARG A 1135 -16.59 15.36 -29.28
CA ARG A 1135 -17.77 16.05 -29.85
C ARG A 1135 -18.78 16.46 -28.78
N ILE A 1136 -19.11 15.57 -27.85
CA ILE A 1136 -20.12 15.81 -26.80
C ILE A 1136 -19.41 16.07 -25.48
N PRO A 1137 -19.63 17.21 -24.80
CA PRO A 1137 -18.93 17.50 -23.56
C PRO A 1137 -19.48 16.66 -22.40
N PRO A 1138 -18.65 16.32 -21.39
CA PRO A 1138 -19.13 15.66 -20.18
C PRO A 1138 -20.21 16.51 -19.48
N TYR A 1139 -21.36 15.92 -19.15
CA TYR A 1139 -22.49 16.69 -18.64
C TYR A 1139 -22.25 17.18 -17.20
N GLY A 1140 -22.74 18.39 -16.91
CA GLY A 1140 -22.92 18.85 -15.53
C GLY A 1140 -24.25 18.34 -14.95
N LEU A 1141 -24.38 18.37 -13.62
CA LEU A 1141 -25.58 17.89 -12.93
C LEU A 1141 -26.14 18.94 -11.97
N ALA A 1142 -27.44 18.89 -11.69
CA ALA A 1142 -28.14 19.78 -10.76
C ALA A 1142 -27.94 21.28 -11.06
N GLY A 1143 -27.76 21.65 -12.34
CA GLY A 1143 -27.52 23.02 -12.78
C GLY A 1143 -26.04 23.41 -12.92
N GLY A 1144 -25.10 22.49 -12.71
CA GLY A 1144 -23.69 22.68 -13.06
C GLY A 1144 -23.46 22.66 -14.57
N ALA A 1145 -22.39 23.30 -15.01
CA ALA A 1145 -21.96 23.39 -16.39
C ALA A 1145 -21.19 22.14 -16.83
N PRO A 1146 -21.23 21.80 -18.13
CA PRO A 1146 -20.46 20.69 -18.66
C PRO A 1146 -18.95 20.96 -18.64
N GLY A 1147 -18.15 19.88 -18.60
CA GLY A 1147 -16.69 19.95 -18.75
C GLY A 1147 -16.29 20.29 -20.19
N ALA A 1148 -15.04 20.72 -20.38
CA ALA A 1148 -14.47 20.99 -21.70
C ALA A 1148 -14.24 19.68 -22.48
N LEU A 1149 -14.34 19.77 -23.81
CA LEU A 1149 -13.97 18.68 -24.73
C LEU A 1149 -12.46 18.43 -24.69
N GLY A 1150 -12.08 17.17 -24.93
CA GLY A 1150 -10.71 16.81 -25.24
C GLY A 1150 -10.37 16.99 -26.72
N ALA A 1151 -9.10 16.79 -27.08
CA ALA A 1151 -8.59 16.85 -28.45
C ALA A 1151 -7.32 15.99 -28.62
N HIS A 1152 -7.08 15.54 -29.85
CA HIS A 1152 -5.84 14.84 -30.23
C HIS A 1152 -5.29 15.45 -31.51
N ARG A 1153 -3.97 15.59 -31.59
CA ARG A 1153 -3.30 16.03 -32.83
C ARG A 1153 -1.87 15.51 -32.90
N VAL A 1154 -1.35 15.41 -34.11
CA VAL A 1154 0.09 15.23 -34.37
C VAL A 1154 0.66 16.55 -34.87
N GLU A 1155 1.56 17.15 -34.10
CA GLU A 1155 2.40 18.25 -34.55
C GLU A 1155 3.60 17.66 -35.29
N ARG A 1156 3.66 17.88 -36.61
CA ARG A 1156 4.69 17.33 -37.48
C ARG A 1156 6.01 18.07 -37.33
N ALA A 1157 7.11 17.38 -37.59
CA ALA A 1157 8.45 17.96 -37.53
C ALA A 1157 8.66 19.15 -38.50
N ASP A 1158 7.87 19.23 -39.58
CA ASP A 1158 7.87 20.35 -40.54
C ASP A 1158 7.03 21.56 -40.10
N GLY A 1159 6.38 21.47 -38.93
CA GLY A 1159 5.52 22.51 -38.36
C GLY A 1159 4.05 22.41 -38.77
N THR A 1160 3.66 21.44 -39.61
CA THR A 1160 2.24 21.18 -39.91
C THR A 1160 1.55 20.45 -38.75
N VAL A 1161 0.21 20.53 -38.69
CA VAL A 1161 -0.59 19.87 -37.65
C VAL A 1161 -1.63 18.98 -38.31
N THR A 1162 -1.72 17.72 -37.86
CA THR A 1162 -2.75 16.76 -38.24
C THR A 1162 -3.68 16.56 -37.06
N GLU A 1163 -4.91 17.06 -37.14
CA GLU A 1163 -5.94 16.76 -36.13
C GLU A 1163 -6.36 15.29 -36.21
N LEU A 1164 -6.58 14.67 -35.07
CA LEU A 1164 -7.04 13.28 -34.95
C LEU A 1164 -8.43 13.24 -34.32
N GLY A 1165 -9.26 12.30 -34.78
CA GLY A 1165 -10.54 11.99 -34.13
C GLY A 1165 -10.39 11.39 -32.73
N GLY A 1166 -11.52 11.15 -32.05
CA GLY A 1166 -11.50 10.40 -30.77
C GLY A 1166 -11.11 8.93 -30.95
N SER A 1167 -11.42 8.35 -32.11
CA SER A 1167 -10.99 7.02 -32.53
C SER A 1167 -10.30 7.18 -33.88
N ASP A 1168 -8.96 7.11 -33.89
CA ASP A 1168 -8.16 7.43 -35.08
C ASP A 1168 -6.76 6.79 -35.01
N THR A 1169 -6.10 6.73 -36.17
CA THR A 1169 -4.75 6.17 -36.33
C THR A 1169 -3.89 7.09 -37.19
N ALA A 1170 -2.63 7.28 -36.82
CA ALA A 1170 -1.68 8.06 -37.61
C ALA A 1170 -0.27 7.47 -37.57
N ASP A 1171 0.40 7.46 -38.72
CA ASP A 1171 1.84 7.24 -38.78
C ASP A 1171 2.57 8.51 -38.33
N VAL A 1172 3.61 8.34 -37.52
CA VAL A 1172 4.46 9.40 -36.96
C VAL A 1172 5.92 9.11 -37.27
N GLY A 1173 6.69 10.16 -37.53
CA GLY A 1173 8.12 10.10 -37.80
C GLY A 1173 8.98 10.69 -36.67
N PRO A 1174 10.32 10.54 -36.75
CA PRO A 1174 11.24 11.22 -35.85
C PRO A 1174 11.00 12.73 -35.81
N GLY A 1175 10.79 13.27 -34.61
CA GLY A 1175 10.54 14.68 -34.38
C GLY A 1175 9.06 15.07 -34.31
N ASP A 1176 8.14 14.22 -34.81
CA ASP A 1176 6.70 14.43 -34.65
C ASP A 1176 6.29 14.33 -33.17
N VAL A 1177 5.24 15.07 -32.78
CA VAL A 1177 4.73 15.10 -31.40
C VAL A 1177 3.24 14.78 -31.40
N LEU A 1178 2.86 13.69 -30.72
CA LEU A 1178 1.47 13.43 -30.36
C LEU A 1178 1.09 14.33 -29.18
N VAL A 1179 0.02 15.10 -29.34
CA VAL A 1179 -0.54 15.94 -28.29
C VAL A 1179 -1.94 15.44 -27.95
N ILE A 1180 -2.16 15.19 -26.66
CA ILE A 1180 -3.42 14.73 -26.11
C ILE A 1180 -3.87 15.76 -25.09
N GLU A 1181 -5.07 16.30 -25.30
CA GLU A 1181 -5.79 17.09 -24.33
C GLU A 1181 -6.99 16.27 -23.87
N THR A 1182 -7.02 15.87 -22.61
CA THR A 1182 -8.14 15.08 -22.08
C THR A 1182 -9.27 16.01 -21.62
N PRO A 1183 -10.54 15.54 -21.58
CA PRO A 1183 -11.67 16.37 -21.20
C PRO A 1183 -11.68 16.66 -19.70
N GLY A 1184 -12.31 17.76 -19.29
CA GLY A 1184 -12.59 18.00 -17.87
C GLY A 1184 -13.86 17.30 -17.40
N GLY A 1185 -14.06 17.17 -16.10
CA GLY A 1185 -15.31 16.64 -15.51
C GLY A 1185 -16.41 17.69 -15.48
N GLY A 1186 -17.68 17.25 -15.39
CA GLY A 1186 -18.82 18.14 -15.23
C GLY A 1186 -18.94 18.75 -13.83
N GLY A 1187 -19.48 19.97 -13.75
CA GLY A 1187 -19.77 20.66 -12.50
C GLY A 1187 -21.10 20.21 -11.86
N TYR A 1188 -21.26 20.46 -10.56
CA TYR A 1188 -22.47 20.13 -9.79
C TYR A 1188 -23.07 21.37 -9.13
N GLY A 1189 -24.38 21.55 -9.28
CA GLY A 1189 -25.12 22.67 -8.71
C GLY A 1189 -24.92 23.98 -9.49
N SER A 1190 -25.88 24.89 -9.41
CA SER A 1190 -25.73 26.21 -10.05
C SER A 1190 -24.53 26.99 -9.50
N PRO A 1191 -23.68 27.59 -10.37
CA PRO A 1191 -22.56 28.42 -9.94
C PRO A 1191 -22.99 29.55 -9.01
N SER A 1192 -22.19 29.83 -7.99
CA SER A 1192 -22.40 31.02 -7.14
C SER A 1192 -22.15 32.29 -7.96
N PRO A 1193 -22.98 33.34 -7.84
CA PRO A 1193 -22.69 34.64 -8.44
C PRO A 1193 -21.49 35.37 -7.79
N ASP A 1194 -20.99 34.86 -6.66
CA ASP A 1194 -19.76 35.32 -6.00
C ASP A 1194 -18.65 34.25 -6.17
N PRO A 1195 -17.67 34.47 -7.06
CA PRO A 1195 -16.62 33.48 -7.37
C PRO A 1195 -15.70 33.18 -6.17
N HIS A 1196 -15.72 34.02 -5.12
CA HIS A 1196 -14.93 33.81 -3.91
C HIS A 1196 -15.61 32.91 -2.85
N GLN A 1197 -16.87 32.53 -3.05
CA GLN A 1197 -17.61 31.62 -2.15
C GLN A 1197 -17.84 30.22 -2.74
N ALA A 1198 -17.29 29.91 -3.92
CA ALA A 1198 -17.37 28.59 -4.50
C ALA A 1198 -16.45 27.62 -3.73
N GLY A 1199 -17.03 26.69 -2.96
CA GLY A 1199 -16.30 25.61 -2.29
C GLY A 1199 -15.93 25.81 -0.81
N GLU A 1200 -16.35 26.90 -0.15
CA GLU A 1200 -16.18 27.02 1.31
C GLU A 1200 -17.36 26.36 2.07
N GLU A 1201 -17.08 25.24 2.74
CA GLU A 1201 -17.89 24.83 3.90
C GLU A 1201 -17.78 25.93 4.96
N LYS A 1202 -18.92 26.52 5.35
CA LYS A 1202 -19.01 27.13 6.68
C LYS A 1202 -19.00 26.00 7.68
N ASP A 1203 -17.83 25.67 8.21
CA ASP A 1203 -17.68 24.98 9.48
C ASP A 1203 -18.31 25.85 10.58
N ASP A 1204 -19.64 25.75 10.75
CA ASP A 1204 -20.29 26.22 11.97
C ASP A 1204 -20.06 25.15 13.04
N LEU A 1205 -18.88 25.20 13.66
CA LEU A 1205 -18.45 24.43 14.84
C LEU A 1205 -19.32 24.67 16.10
N ARG A 1206 -20.59 25.08 15.94
CA ARG A 1206 -21.58 25.23 17.02
C ARG A 1206 -22.70 24.19 16.98
N ALA A 1207 -22.61 23.20 16.08
CA ALA A 1207 -23.54 22.08 16.03
C ALA A 1207 -22.83 20.71 16.18
N PHE A 1208 -21.87 20.63 17.10
CA PHE A 1208 -21.42 19.39 17.73
C PHE A 1208 -21.35 19.58 19.25
#